data_AF-A0A9D6IEK8-F1
#
_entry.id   AF-A0A9D6IEK8-F1
#
_cell.length_a   1.000
_cell.length_b   1.000
_cell.length_c   1.000
_cell.angle_alpha   90.00
_cell.angle_beta   90.00
_cell.angle_gamma   90.00
#
_symmetry.space_group_name_H-M   'P 1'
#
loop_
_entity.id
_entity.type
_entity.pdbx_description
1 polymer ?
#
loop_
_entity_poly.entity_id
_entity_poly.type
_entity_poly.pdbx_seq_one_letter_code
_entity_poly.pdbx_strand_id
1 'polypeptide(L)'
;MRRKIQLRNRRGAIVPLVAICLVALLGMVALAIDIGMVAVAKTQAQNAADSAAMVGTRTFNQQAGYNLSNVPKTAITAAQANKIFNAAITTDPNAITNPSADIYTSGQVTIECGGYYYVYDDNNAAAEGFQIKIPNKISTEPYTAVRATINSTSPIFFGSVFGAKPFNVKATAVAAHRPRDVIIIMDLSGSMRFQSLPGINVNSGTASPSSSSRARNKSMNPDPDYPRFGPYSDTTGAALWGNSSYSTGAEWCDPSNISYTTISGPPIAADFMSSGSTLAFTRGAASFSTTPGGDDYPKYGGSYVVTAAGFLNNATDETTLRNFLKNGMGTSFNGYTEGPSYWGKTFFVWPPDPRGSDLNANTTSNHANNGAKDWRQRFFFKQNTATNTLYWLDHNNILFNPSGAPMTNTSTTTPIMRDPDTSVSVTERGASVSYRLRINYAAILTWLKQTPVHFPTQLNSGRIKYYDAIPDGSDTGLNSRWWSGSGLTNDEKFWKAYIDFMLGYVANGSSYSATNGSNVPNTALIGNGDFWKWGSTAIKVSQRPDCNHHGLINKSGGYSSGATTIVVDNVKTTGGTTTTPTVGNFVRINYGSTIYKVTAVSTSSGNSTLTLDTGLAVSCADNDIVQFYTAVPRYMDHADNPYRPRHQFWFGPLSFIDWLGNYNTPQFWWPGNVHEAQAWACKVGISSAIDDIKNNHPNDYVGMTFFSSPKTSAGGSGQHNQAVVPLGRDYQKLKDSLWFPPTTVVGSVSYITPYDSDMANVPRANGGTCPGMGFMIAYNLFSSSVSNLRNYAQPSGTYRGYAGGLGRKGAERLIIFETDGAPNTGGFATIQGTGSNSYYKIRMKYPTNVSDSSNEFPSGGTYADNDVYNVVKQICAMTTDTTPGYSTTRKKAKVYSLGYGSFFDPTNSSAGQTDALDFLQTVQYYGNVATSTSGASFPDWQRIYGDTTTRQNRMRDAFTKIMQAGVQVSLLE
;
A
#
# COMPACT_ATOMS: atom_id res chain seq x y z
N MET A 1 -87.38 -102.84 1.06
CA MET A 1 -85.98 -103.14 1.43
C MET A 1 -85.06 -102.06 0.86
N ARG A 2 -84.45 -101.20 1.70
CA ARG A 2 -83.50 -100.15 1.26
C ARG A 2 -82.07 -100.70 1.32
N ARG A 3 -81.38 -100.76 0.18
CA ARG A 3 -79.97 -101.20 0.06
C ARG A 3 -79.06 -99.97 0.21
N LYS A 4 -78.27 -99.91 1.29
CA LYS A 4 -77.23 -98.88 1.48
C LYS A 4 -76.05 -99.16 0.56
N ILE A 5 -75.67 -98.20 -0.28
CA ILE A 5 -74.42 -98.19 -1.04
C ILE A 5 -73.37 -97.47 -0.18
N GLN A 6 -72.30 -98.18 0.20
CA GLN A 6 -71.13 -97.59 0.86
C GLN A 6 -70.18 -96.98 -0.19
N LEU A 7 -69.95 -95.67 -0.10
CA LEU A 7 -68.87 -94.99 -0.83
C LEU A 7 -67.54 -95.24 -0.11
N ARG A 8 -66.57 -95.81 -0.83
CA ARG A 8 -65.23 -96.17 -0.35
C ARG A 8 -64.35 -94.91 -0.32
N ASN A 9 -64.10 -94.35 0.87
CA ASN A 9 -63.14 -93.26 1.07
C ASN A 9 -61.71 -93.74 0.76
N ARG A 10 -61.04 -93.10 -0.22
CA ARG A 10 -59.59 -93.28 -0.45
C ARG A 10 -58.82 -92.57 0.66
N ARG A 11 -58.11 -93.33 1.50
CA ARG A 11 -57.29 -92.82 2.62
C ARG A 11 -55.83 -92.61 2.18
N GLY A 12 -55.30 -91.41 2.38
CA GLY A 12 -53.94 -91.19 2.90
C GLY A 12 -52.70 -91.25 1.98
N ALA A 13 -52.80 -91.58 0.69
CA ALA A 13 -51.61 -91.75 -0.17
C ALA A 13 -50.75 -90.48 -0.38
N ILE A 14 -51.26 -89.28 -0.08
CA ILE A 14 -50.56 -88.01 -0.28
C ILE A 14 -49.71 -87.57 0.92
N VAL A 15 -49.91 -88.17 2.10
CA VAL A 15 -49.25 -87.77 3.36
C VAL A 15 -47.71 -87.91 3.31
N PRO A 16 -47.13 -89.01 2.79
CA PRO A 16 -45.67 -89.13 2.69
C PRO A 16 -45.07 -88.13 1.70
N LEU A 17 -45.77 -87.85 0.59
CA LEU A 17 -45.34 -86.89 -0.42
C LEU A 17 -45.35 -85.46 0.16
N VAL A 18 -46.40 -85.08 0.87
CA VAL A 18 -46.50 -83.80 1.57
C VAL A 18 -45.40 -83.67 2.63
N ALA A 19 -45.13 -84.71 3.42
CA ALA A 19 -44.08 -84.68 4.43
C ALA A 19 -42.68 -84.43 3.83
N ILE A 20 -42.34 -85.08 2.72
CA ILE A 20 -41.04 -84.87 2.02
C ILE A 20 -40.98 -83.46 1.42
N CYS A 21 -42.03 -83.00 0.75
CA CYS A 21 -42.09 -81.64 0.20
C CYS A 21 -42.02 -80.56 1.28
N LEU A 22 -42.57 -80.81 2.48
CA LEU A 22 -42.57 -79.87 3.60
C LEU A 22 -41.17 -79.77 4.22
N VAL A 23 -40.42 -80.87 4.31
CA VAL A 23 -39.00 -80.85 4.70
C VAL A 23 -38.17 -80.05 3.69
N ALA A 24 -38.37 -80.27 2.39
CA ALA A 24 -37.68 -79.51 1.35
C ALA A 24 -38.02 -78.00 1.40
N LEU A 25 -39.30 -77.65 1.61
CA LEU A 25 -39.74 -76.26 1.78
C LEU A 25 -39.14 -75.62 3.03
N LEU A 26 -39.10 -76.32 4.17
CA LEU A 26 -38.46 -75.82 5.40
C LEU A 26 -36.96 -75.62 5.22
N GLY A 27 -36.28 -76.52 4.50
CA GLY A 27 -34.86 -76.35 4.14
C GLY A 27 -34.61 -75.12 3.27
N MET A 28 -35.48 -74.84 2.30
CA MET A 28 -35.40 -73.64 1.47
C MET A 28 -35.68 -72.35 2.26
N VAL A 29 -36.64 -72.37 3.20
CA VAL A 29 -36.92 -71.23 4.10
C VAL A 29 -35.74 -70.96 5.04
N ALA A 30 -35.16 -72.01 5.62
CA ALA A 30 -33.96 -71.92 6.45
C ALA A 30 -32.80 -71.26 5.69
N LEU A 31 -32.54 -71.71 4.46
CA LEU A 31 -31.53 -71.13 3.59
C LEU A 31 -31.81 -69.65 3.27
N ALA A 32 -33.07 -69.29 2.97
CA ALA A 32 -33.46 -67.91 2.70
C ALA A 32 -33.22 -66.99 3.91
N ILE A 33 -33.51 -67.46 5.12
CA ILE A 33 -33.26 -66.72 6.36
C ILE A 33 -31.76 -66.55 6.60
N ASP A 34 -30.96 -67.61 6.47
CA ASP A 34 -29.52 -67.53 6.67
C ASP A 34 -28.84 -66.60 5.64
N ILE A 35 -29.28 -66.62 4.37
CA ILE A 35 -28.81 -65.66 3.35
C ILE A 35 -29.20 -64.22 3.73
N GLY A 36 -30.43 -64.01 4.21
CA GLY A 36 -30.89 -62.72 4.71
C GLY A 36 -30.03 -62.21 5.88
N MET A 37 -29.68 -63.09 6.81
CA MET A 37 -28.78 -62.79 7.93
C MET A 37 -27.38 -62.39 7.43
N VAL A 38 -26.81 -63.11 6.47
CA VAL A 38 -25.51 -62.76 5.86
C VAL A 38 -25.55 -61.34 5.27
N ALA A 39 -26.61 -61.01 4.53
CA ALA A 39 -26.78 -59.70 3.93
C ALA A 39 -26.86 -58.59 5.00
N VAL A 40 -27.63 -58.80 6.07
CA VAL A 40 -27.74 -57.85 7.19
C VAL A 40 -26.40 -57.67 7.90
N ALA A 41 -25.69 -58.77 8.19
CA ALA A 41 -24.39 -58.72 8.85
C ALA A 41 -23.36 -57.95 8.01
N LYS A 42 -23.40 -58.13 6.68
CA LYS A 42 -22.54 -57.38 5.75
C LYS A 42 -22.85 -55.89 5.74
N THR A 43 -24.13 -55.50 5.72
CA THR A 43 -24.54 -54.09 5.78
C THR A 43 -24.12 -53.44 7.10
N GLN A 44 -24.29 -54.12 8.24
CA GLN A 44 -23.87 -53.62 9.54
C GLN A 44 -22.34 -53.51 9.67
N ALA A 45 -21.61 -54.49 9.14
CA ALA A 45 -20.15 -54.42 9.06
C ALA A 45 -19.67 -53.28 8.14
N GLN A 46 -20.39 -53.00 7.06
CA GLN A 46 -20.10 -51.86 6.17
C GLN A 46 -20.32 -50.53 6.89
N ASN A 47 -21.43 -50.34 7.59
CA ASN A 47 -21.67 -49.13 8.39
C ASN A 47 -20.55 -48.88 9.42
N ALA A 48 -20.05 -49.95 10.05
CA ALA A 48 -18.92 -49.86 10.97
C ALA A 48 -17.61 -49.47 10.27
N ALA A 49 -17.33 -50.06 9.11
CA ALA A 49 -16.18 -49.72 8.29
C ALA A 49 -16.24 -48.25 7.82
N ASP A 50 -17.40 -47.81 7.33
CA ASP A 50 -17.64 -46.44 6.85
C ASP A 50 -17.43 -45.42 7.96
N SER A 51 -18.00 -45.67 9.14
CA SER A 51 -17.83 -44.82 10.32
C SER A 51 -16.36 -44.73 10.75
N ALA A 52 -15.67 -45.87 10.83
CA ALA A 52 -14.26 -45.93 11.19
C ALA A 52 -13.37 -45.19 10.17
N ALA A 53 -13.59 -45.39 8.88
CA ALA A 53 -12.85 -44.71 7.82
C ALA A 53 -13.09 -43.19 7.87
N MET A 54 -14.35 -42.73 7.99
CA MET A 54 -14.67 -41.30 8.04
C MET A 54 -14.08 -40.59 9.27
N VAL A 55 -14.20 -41.20 10.45
CA VAL A 55 -13.66 -40.62 11.70
C VAL A 55 -12.13 -40.64 11.68
N GLY A 56 -11.52 -41.73 11.20
CA GLY A 56 -10.08 -41.82 11.03
C GLY A 56 -9.57 -40.72 10.11
N THR A 57 -10.15 -40.58 8.92
CA THR A 57 -9.76 -39.54 7.98
C THR A 57 -9.95 -38.13 8.55
N ARG A 58 -11.05 -37.85 9.25
CA ARG A 58 -11.30 -36.55 9.88
C ARG A 58 -10.29 -36.19 10.98
N THR A 59 -9.57 -37.17 11.51
CA THR A 59 -8.56 -36.96 12.56
C THR A 59 -7.24 -36.40 11.99
N PHE A 60 -7.00 -36.54 10.68
CA PHE A 60 -5.83 -35.93 10.04
C PHE A 60 -5.89 -34.41 10.10
N ASN A 61 -4.74 -33.81 10.35
CA ASN A 61 -4.49 -32.37 10.24
C ASN A 61 -3.05 -32.17 9.74
N GLN A 62 -2.58 -30.95 9.48
CA GLN A 62 -1.16 -30.70 9.11
C GLN A 62 -0.30 -30.22 10.30
N GLN A 63 -0.68 -30.56 11.53
CA GLN A 63 0.22 -30.40 12.67
C GLN A 63 1.36 -31.42 12.60
N ALA A 64 2.35 -31.33 13.48
CA ALA A 64 3.52 -32.21 13.48
C ALA A 64 3.10 -33.71 13.44
N GLY A 65 3.55 -34.43 12.41
CA GLY A 65 3.19 -35.85 12.20
C GLY A 65 1.77 -36.10 11.69
N TYR A 66 1.06 -35.08 11.21
CA TYR A 66 -0.30 -35.13 10.67
C TYR A 66 -1.38 -35.69 11.61
N ASN A 67 -1.11 -35.67 12.92
CA ASN A 67 -1.94 -36.33 13.94
C ASN A 67 -2.12 -37.85 13.72
N LEU A 68 -1.20 -38.49 12.99
CA LEU A 68 -1.28 -39.91 12.60
C LEU A 68 -1.45 -40.86 13.79
N SER A 69 -0.83 -40.57 14.93
CA SER A 69 -0.89 -41.42 16.13
C SER A 69 -2.29 -41.53 16.73
N ASN A 70 -3.13 -40.51 16.56
CA ASN A 70 -4.50 -40.49 17.11
C ASN A 70 -5.52 -41.09 16.14
N VAL A 71 -5.22 -41.16 14.84
CA VAL A 71 -6.09 -41.70 13.79
C VAL A 71 -6.57 -43.13 14.08
N PRO A 72 -5.71 -44.12 14.40
CA PRO A 72 -6.20 -45.47 14.65
C PRO A 72 -7.05 -45.53 15.93
N LYS A 73 -6.73 -44.71 16.94
CA LYS A 73 -7.51 -44.66 18.19
C LYS A 73 -8.94 -44.17 17.95
N THR A 74 -9.11 -43.05 17.23
CA THR A 74 -10.44 -42.50 16.94
C THR A 74 -11.23 -43.37 15.97
N ALA A 75 -10.58 -43.94 14.95
CA ALA A 75 -11.21 -44.85 14.00
C ALA A 75 -11.69 -46.17 14.66
N ILE A 76 -10.86 -46.78 15.51
CA ILE A 76 -11.22 -48.00 16.25
C ILE A 76 -12.35 -47.72 17.25
N THR A 77 -12.33 -46.57 17.93
CA THR A 77 -13.43 -46.15 18.81
C THR A 77 -14.75 -46.05 18.05
N ALA A 78 -14.73 -45.46 16.85
CA ALA A 78 -15.90 -45.38 15.98
C ALA A 78 -16.37 -46.77 15.51
N ALA A 79 -15.45 -47.68 15.16
CA ALA A 79 -15.79 -49.07 14.83
C ALA A 79 -16.46 -49.78 16.03
N GLN A 80 -15.87 -49.66 17.22
CA GLN A 80 -16.34 -50.32 18.46
C GLN A 80 -17.76 -49.90 18.85
N ALA A 81 -18.17 -48.67 18.51
CA ALA A 81 -19.52 -48.17 18.77
C ALA A 81 -20.62 -48.86 17.92
N ASN A 82 -20.23 -49.61 16.88
CA ASN A 82 -21.17 -50.33 16.00
C ASN A 82 -21.37 -51.79 16.45
N LYS A 83 -22.51 -52.37 16.04
CA LYS A 83 -22.89 -53.75 16.37
C LYS A 83 -23.26 -54.52 15.11
N ILE A 84 -22.92 -55.81 15.09
CA ILE A 84 -23.41 -56.78 14.11
C ILE A 84 -24.41 -57.67 14.86
N PHE A 85 -25.68 -57.58 14.48
CA PHE A 85 -26.83 -58.02 15.25
C PHE A 85 -26.79 -57.45 16.68
N ASN A 86 -26.55 -58.28 17.69
CA ASN A 86 -26.44 -57.88 19.10
C ASN A 86 -25.00 -57.91 19.63
N ALA A 87 -24.02 -58.29 18.81
CA ALA A 87 -22.61 -58.36 19.21
C ALA A 87 -21.87 -57.07 18.86
N ALA A 88 -21.18 -56.49 19.84
CA ALA A 88 -20.25 -55.39 19.57
C ALA A 88 -19.04 -55.91 18.79
N ILE A 89 -18.44 -55.04 17.97
CA ILE A 89 -17.20 -55.37 17.28
C ILE A 89 -16.10 -55.56 18.32
N THR A 90 -15.43 -56.72 18.29
CA THR A 90 -14.40 -57.07 19.27
C THR A 90 -13.11 -56.34 18.92
N THR A 91 -12.82 -55.27 19.66
CA THR A 91 -11.65 -54.41 19.46
C THR A 91 -11.40 -53.60 20.74
N ASP A 92 -10.20 -53.04 20.89
CA ASP A 92 -9.83 -52.17 22.00
C ASP A 92 -9.00 -50.97 21.49
N PRO A 93 -9.52 -49.72 21.60
CA PRO A 93 -8.81 -48.50 21.22
C PRO A 93 -7.50 -48.26 22.00
N ASN A 94 -7.27 -48.96 23.12
CA ASN A 94 -6.04 -48.86 23.91
C ASN A 94 -5.04 -50.00 23.64
N ALA A 95 -5.44 -51.03 22.89
CA ALA A 95 -4.59 -52.16 22.51
C ALA A 95 -4.43 -52.22 20.98
N ILE A 96 -3.68 -51.27 20.43
CA ILE A 96 -3.44 -51.13 18.99
C ILE A 96 -2.03 -51.66 18.67
N THR A 97 -1.94 -52.57 17.72
CA THR A 97 -0.66 -53.04 17.16
C THR A 97 -0.41 -52.40 15.80
N ASN A 98 0.86 -52.08 15.48
CA ASN A 98 1.27 -51.51 14.21
C ASN A 98 2.17 -52.52 13.45
N PRO A 99 1.59 -53.54 12.79
CA PRO A 99 2.35 -54.63 12.17
C PRO A 99 3.25 -54.20 10.99
N SER A 100 2.96 -53.07 10.35
CA SER A 100 3.74 -52.51 9.24
C SER A 100 3.43 -51.02 9.10
N ALA A 101 4.30 -50.25 8.45
CA ALA A 101 4.14 -48.81 8.28
C ALA A 101 2.72 -48.43 7.81
N ASP A 102 2.09 -47.54 8.57
CA ASP A 102 0.74 -47.02 8.35
C ASP A 102 -0.40 -48.06 8.37
N ILE A 103 -0.17 -49.25 8.92
CA ILE A 103 -1.19 -50.29 9.11
C ILE A 103 -1.35 -50.57 10.60
N TYR A 104 -2.56 -50.36 11.12
CA TYR A 104 -2.88 -50.53 12.54
C TYR A 104 -3.99 -51.57 12.70
N THR A 105 -3.86 -52.46 13.69
CA THR A 105 -4.83 -53.53 13.94
C THR A 105 -5.21 -53.59 15.42
N SER A 106 -6.49 -53.85 15.69
CA SER A 106 -7.00 -54.16 17.04
C SER A 106 -8.22 -55.07 16.93
N GLY A 107 -8.07 -56.33 17.37
CA GLY A 107 -9.11 -57.35 17.28
C GLY A 107 -9.62 -57.53 15.84
N GLN A 108 -10.90 -57.23 15.64
CA GLN A 108 -11.62 -57.36 14.36
C GLN A 108 -11.43 -56.18 13.39
N VAL A 109 -10.67 -55.15 13.78
CA VAL A 109 -10.54 -53.89 13.03
C VAL A 109 -9.11 -53.72 12.51
N THR A 110 -8.97 -53.40 11.22
CA THR A 110 -7.71 -52.99 10.59
C THR A 110 -7.88 -51.60 9.96
N ILE A 111 -6.96 -50.68 10.26
CA ILE A 111 -6.93 -49.30 9.78
C ILE A 111 -5.63 -49.09 9.00
N GLU A 112 -5.75 -48.78 7.70
CA GLU A 112 -4.62 -48.45 6.84
C GLU A 112 -4.67 -46.95 6.52
N CYS A 113 -3.59 -46.22 6.81
CA CYS A 113 -3.45 -44.80 6.55
C CYS A 113 -2.68 -44.55 5.24
N GLY A 114 -3.05 -43.49 4.53
CA GLY A 114 -2.35 -43.06 3.32
C GLY A 114 -2.93 -41.74 2.80
N GLY A 115 -3.07 -41.61 1.48
CA GLY A 115 -3.76 -40.44 0.96
C GLY A 115 -4.24 -40.50 -0.48
N TYR A 116 -4.92 -39.42 -0.84
CA TYR A 116 -5.67 -39.22 -2.06
C TYR A 116 -5.21 -37.92 -2.73
N TYR A 117 -4.40 -38.06 -3.78
CA TYR A 117 -3.62 -36.96 -4.36
C TYR A 117 -3.95 -36.78 -5.84
N TYR A 118 -3.81 -35.55 -6.33
CA TYR A 118 -3.90 -35.30 -7.76
C TYR A 118 -2.54 -35.48 -8.41
N VAL A 119 -2.47 -36.33 -9.43
CA VAL A 119 -1.24 -36.57 -10.18
C VAL A 119 -1.30 -35.75 -11.47
N TYR A 120 -0.37 -34.81 -11.60
CA TYR A 120 -0.18 -34.03 -12.83
C TYR A 120 0.68 -34.81 -13.83
N ASP A 121 0.37 -34.66 -15.11
CA ASP A 121 1.12 -35.23 -16.22
C ASP A 121 1.10 -34.21 -17.37
N ASP A 122 2.17 -33.44 -17.46
CA ASP A 122 2.31 -32.41 -18.49
C ASP A 122 2.42 -33.00 -19.91
N ASN A 123 2.84 -34.28 -20.04
CA ASN A 123 2.96 -34.97 -21.31
C ASN A 123 1.63 -35.58 -21.77
N ASN A 124 0.80 -36.01 -20.81
CA ASN A 124 -0.52 -36.56 -21.06
C ASN A 124 -1.56 -36.01 -20.08
N ALA A 125 -2.04 -34.80 -20.36
CA ALA A 125 -3.05 -34.13 -19.54
C ALA A 125 -4.36 -34.94 -19.35
N ALA A 126 -4.65 -35.89 -20.24
CA ALA A 126 -5.82 -36.76 -20.13
C ALA A 126 -5.64 -37.86 -19.06
N ALA A 127 -4.41 -38.23 -18.72
CA ALA A 127 -4.09 -39.20 -17.66
C ALA A 127 -4.10 -38.57 -16.25
N GLU A 128 -4.20 -37.24 -16.15
CA GLU A 128 -4.29 -36.56 -14.87
C GLU A 128 -5.57 -36.90 -14.11
N GLY A 129 -5.44 -37.09 -12.80
CA GLY A 129 -6.58 -37.38 -11.96
C GLY A 129 -6.19 -37.61 -10.51
N PHE A 130 -7.21 -37.76 -9.68
CA PHE A 130 -7.00 -38.16 -8.31
C PHE A 130 -6.72 -39.66 -8.22
N GLN A 131 -5.65 -40.00 -7.50
CA GLN A 131 -5.21 -41.37 -7.26
C GLN A 131 -5.09 -41.62 -5.75
N ILE A 132 -5.46 -42.84 -5.34
CA ILE A 132 -5.35 -43.26 -3.95
C ILE A 132 -4.09 -44.11 -3.74
N LYS A 133 -3.37 -43.83 -2.66
CA LYS A 133 -2.23 -44.62 -2.19
C LYS A 133 -2.48 -45.00 -0.74
N ILE A 134 -2.80 -46.28 -0.49
CA ILE A 134 -2.99 -46.89 0.84
C ILE A 134 -2.58 -48.37 0.75
N PRO A 135 -1.74 -48.88 1.68
CA PRO A 135 -1.14 -48.16 2.81
C PRO A 135 -0.01 -47.23 2.37
N ASN A 136 0.44 -46.36 3.28
CA ASN A 136 1.47 -45.34 3.08
C ASN A 136 1.03 -44.14 2.24
N LYS A 137 1.81 -43.07 2.30
CA LYS A 137 1.66 -41.87 1.46
C LYS A 137 2.77 -41.71 0.43
N ILE A 138 2.63 -40.71 -0.43
CA ILE A 138 3.75 -40.18 -1.20
C ILE A 138 4.57 -39.31 -0.24
N SER A 139 5.90 -39.38 -0.27
CA SER A 139 6.76 -38.72 0.72
C SER A 139 6.52 -37.20 0.79
N THR A 140 6.28 -36.57 -0.35
CA THR A 140 6.03 -35.12 -0.51
C THR A 140 4.58 -34.70 -0.26
N GLU A 141 3.68 -35.65 -0.01
CA GLU A 141 2.24 -35.41 0.17
C GLU A 141 1.81 -35.63 1.63
N PRO A 142 0.75 -34.99 2.13
CA PRO A 142 0.22 -35.18 3.49
C PRO A 142 -0.69 -36.41 3.59
N TYR A 143 -0.97 -36.92 4.79
CA TYR A 143 -2.01 -37.94 4.94
C TYR A 143 -3.40 -37.35 4.70
N THR A 144 -4.22 -38.00 3.88
CA THR A 144 -5.55 -37.51 3.51
C THR A 144 -6.60 -38.60 3.36
N ALA A 145 -6.24 -39.88 3.53
CA ALA A 145 -7.18 -40.99 3.37
C ALA A 145 -6.91 -42.17 4.33
N VAL A 146 -7.98 -42.84 4.72
CA VAL A 146 -7.98 -44.03 5.59
C VAL A 146 -8.80 -45.13 4.94
N ARG A 147 -8.28 -46.36 4.96
CA ARG A 147 -9.07 -47.57 4.68
C ARG A 147 -9.31 -48.31 6.00
N ALA A 148 -10.58 -48.55 6.31
CA ALA A 148 -10.98 -49.37 7.44
C ALA A 148 -11.50 -50.71 6.93
N THR A 149 -11.06 -51.79 7.57
CA THR A 149 -11.53 -53.15 7.30
C THR A 149 -12.06 -53.76 8.58
N ILE A 150 -13.30 -54.24 8.54
CA ILE A 150 -13.95 -54.97 9.62
C ILE A 150 -14.01 -56.44 9.21
N ASN A 151 -13.42 -57.31 10.03
CA ASN A 151 -13.44 -58.75 9.84
C ASN A 151 -14.08 -59.41 11.06
N SER A 152 -15.33 -59.85 10.92
CA SER A 152 -16.10 -60.44 12.01
C SER A 152 -16.69 -61.78 11.58
N THR A 153 -16.92 -62.67 12.55
CA THR A 153 -17.56 -63.96 12.30
C THR A 153 -19.03 -63.86 12.69
N SER A 154 -19.93 -64.15 11.76
CA SER A 154 -21.38 -64.08 12.00
C SER A 154 -21.97 -65.48 12.21
N PRO A 155 -22.83 -65.68 13.22
CA PRO A 155 -23.54 -66.93 13.40
C PRO A 155 -24.55 -67.17 12.26
N ILE A 156 -24.81 -68.44 11.97
CA ILE A 156 -25.91 -68.93 11.12
C ILE A 156 -27.03 -69.47 12.01
N PHE A 157 -28.29 -69.20 11.67
CA PHE A 157 -29.41 -69.56 12.52
C PHE A 157 -29.84 -71.01 12.28
N PHE A 158 -30.22 -71.35 11.03
CA PHE A 158 -30.72 -72.70 10.70
C PHE A 158 -29.65 -73.63 10.13
N GLY A 159 -28.63 -73.11 9.47
CA GLY A 159 -27.54 -73.92 8.92
C GLY A 159 -26.74 -74.66 9.99
N SER A 160 -26.77 -74.19 11.24
CA SER A 160 -26.20 -74.89 12.39
C SER A 160 -26.85 -76.26 12.62
N VAL A 161 -28.15 -76.41 12.31
CA VAL A 161 -28.90 -77.68 12.37
C VAL A 161 -28.38 -78.69 11.34
N PHE A 162 -27.83 -78.21 10.23
CA PHE A 162 -27.24 -79.02 9.17
C PHE A 162 -25.71 -79.13 9.28
N GLY A 163 -25.12 -78.73 10.41
CA GLY A 163 -23.67 -78.80 10.65
C GLY A 163 -22.84 -77.75 9.90
N ALA A 164 -23.45 -76.72 9.33
CA ALA A 164 -22.72 -75.62 8.72
C ALA A 164 -21.99 -74.77 9.79
N LYS A 165 -20.87 -74.17 9.41
CA LYS A 165 -20.03 -73.35 10.29
C LYS A 165 -20.36 -71.86 10.14
N PRO A 166 -20.15 -71.02 11.19
CA PRO A 166 -20.23 -69.57 11.08
C PRO A 166 -19.38 -69.05 9.91
N PHE A 167 -19.88 -68.03 9.20
CA PHE A 167 -19.19 -67.45 8.05
C PHE A 167 -18.45 -66.16 8.44
N ASN A 168 -17.34 -65.89 7.76
CA ASN A 168 -16.62 -64.64 7.93
C ASN A 168 -17.27 -63.53 7.10
N VAL A 169 -17.58 -62.42 7.76
CA VAL A 169 -18.05 -61.19 7.16
C VAL A 169 -16.88 -60.22 7.12
N LYS A 170 -16.45 -59.86 5.91
CA LYS A 170 -15.47 -58.81 5.66
C LYS A 170 -16.15 -57.63 5.00
N ALA A 171 -15.99 -56.45 5.59
CA ALA A 171 -16.40 -55.18 5.01
C ALA A 171 -15.19 -54.23 4.96
N THR A 172 -15.12 -53.41 3.93
CA THR A 172 -14.01 -52.48 3.71
C THR A 172 -14.57 -51.16 3.24
N ALA A 173 -14.09 -50.08 3.84
CA ALA A 173 -14.46 -48.72 3.48
C ALA A 173 -13.21 -47.87 3.34
N VAL A 174 -13.24 -46.95 2.39
CA VAL A 174 -12.18 -45.97 2.20
C VAL A 174 -12.80 -44.60 2.36
N ALA A 175 -12.20 -43.73 3.16
CA ALA A 175 -12.60 -42.33 3.25
C ALA A 175 -11.42 -41.42 2.97
N ALA A 176 -11.66 -40.30 2.29
CA ALA A 176 -10.65 -39.28 2.01
C ALA A 176 -11.16 -37.86 2.28
N HIS A 177 -10.25 -36.96 2.65
CA HIS A 177 -10.51 -35.53 2.66
C HIS A 177 -10.89 -35.09 1.25
N ARG A 178 -12.04 -34.42 1.11
CA ARG A 178 -12.45 -33.86 -0.18
C ARG A 178 -11.42 -32.81 -0.61
N PRO A 179 -10.80 -32.96 -1.80
CA PRO A 179 -9.87 -31.95 -2.30
C PRO A 179 -10.66 -30.71 -2.73
N ARG A 180 -10.20 -29.53 -2.31
CA ARG A 180 -10.73 -28.24 -2.78
C ARG A 180 -9.63 -27.36 -3.36
N ASP A 181 -9.95 -26.70 -4.46
CA ASP A 181 -9.12 -25.62 -4.98
C ASP A 181 -9.75 -24.31 -4.52
N VAL A 182 -9.00 -23.56 -3.72
CA VAL A 182 -9.40 -22.32 -3.07
C VAL A 182 -8.66 -21.16 -3.70
N ILE A 183 -9.37 -20.11 -4.07
CA ILE A 183 -8.76 -18.86 -4.54
C ILE A 183 -9.17 -17.73 -3.61
N ILE A 184 -8.18 -17.06 -3.06
CA ILE A 184 -8.37 -15.83 -2.30
C ILE A 184 -8.20 -14.67 -3.28
N ILE A 185 -9.24 -13.85 -3.39
CA ILE A 185 -9.22 -12.60 -4.14
C ILE A 185 -9.27 -11.48 -3.10
N MET A 186 -8.20 -10.69 -3.02
CA MET A 186 -8.09 -9.58 -2.06
C MET A 186 -8.07 -8.23 -2.79
N ASP A 187 -8.74 -7.26 -2.20
CA ASP A 187 -8.81 -5.89 -2.68
C ASP A 187 -7.56 -5.10 -2.29
N LEU A 188 -6.90 -4.51 -3.30
CA LEU A 188 -5.82 -3.52 -3.13
C LEU A 188 -6.13 -2.25 -3.93
N SER A 189 -7.40 -1.91 -4.07
CA SER A 189 -7.85 -0.62 -4.61
C SER A 189 -7.49 0.54 -3.67
N GLY A 190 -7.46 1.75 -4.20
CA GLY A 190 -7.00 2.95 -3.50
C GLY A 190 -7.87 3.37 -2.32
N SER A 191 -9.12 2.90 -2.22
CA SER A 191 -10.00 3.12 -1.08
C SER A 191 -9.46 2.47 0.20
N MET A 192 -8.79 1.33 0.08
CA MET A 192 -8.22 0.57 1.21
C MET A 192 -7.10 1.32 1.99
N ARG A 193 -6.75 2.54 1.60
CA ARG A 193 -5.77 3.44 2.25
C ARG A 193 -6.28 4.84 2.57
N PHE A 194 -7.53 5.20 2.27
CA PHE A 194 -7.98 6.59 2.44
C PHE A 194 -7.81 7.13 3.87
N GLN A 195 -7.84 6.24 4.86
CA GLN A 195 -7.59 6.56 6.27
C GLN A 195 -6.10 6.67 6.65
N SER A 196 -5.20 6.72 5.65
CA SER A 196 -3.75 6.98 5.82
C SER A 196 -3.30 8.20 5.02
N LEU A 197 -4.21 9.05 4.53
CA LEU A 197 -3.87 10.25 3.78
C LEU A 197 -3.75 11.46 4.71
N PRO A 198 -2.67 12.27 4.69
CA PRO A 198 -2.49 13.37 5.65
C PRO A 198 -3.38 14.58 5.35
N GLY A 199 -3.93 14.67 4.14
CA GLY A 199 -4.92 15.67 3.77
C GLY A 199 -5.75 15.22 2.57
N ILE A 200 -6.96 15.75 2.46
CA ILE A 200 -7.92 15.39 1.39
C ILE A 200 -8.65 16.63 0.88
N ASN A 201 -9.24 16.51 -0.31
CA ASN A 201 -10.24 17.46 -0.79
C ASN A 201 -11.62 17.09 -0.23
N VAL A 202 -12.34 18.06 0.32
CA VAL A 202 -13.76 17.94 0.70
C VAL A 202 -14.54 19.09 0.09
N ASN A 203 -15.63 18.76 -0.61
CA ASN A 203 -16.54 19.73 -1.21
C ASN A 203 -17.98 19.43 -0.80
N SER A 204 -18.67 20.39 -0.19
CA SER A 204 -20.05 20.22 0.31
C SER A 204 -20.27 18.97 1.17
N GLY A 205 -19.26 18.55 1.94
CA GLY A 205 -19.31 17.37 2.81
C GLY A 205 -18.82 16.06 2.16
N THR A 206 -18.63 16.03 0.85
CA THR A 206 -18.14 14.83 0.13
C THR A 206 -16.62 14.90 -0.06
N ALA A 207 -15.93 13.84 0.35
CA ALA A 207 -14.49 13.68 0.19
C ALA A 207 -14.12 13.17 -1.20
N SER A 208 -13.02 13.69 -1.75
CA SER A 208 -12.40 13.23 -2.99
C SER A 208 -10.91 12.94 -2.75
N PRO A 209 -10.59 11.92 -1.95
CA PRO A 209 -9.22 11.61 -1.50
C PRO A 209 -8.27 11.30 -2.66
N SER A 210 -8.80 10.74 -3.74
CA SER A 210 -8.05 10.32 -4.93
C SER A 210 -7.84 11.40 -5.98
N SER A 211 -8.41 12.59 -5.81
CA SER A 211 -8.42 13.60 -6.86
C SER A 211 -7.03 14.20 -7.04
N SER A 212 -6.44 14.01 -8.23
CA SER A 212 -5.25 14.76 -8.66
C SER A 212 -5.60 16.12 -9.26
N SER A 213 -6.89 16.44 -9.44
CA SER A 213 -7.36 17.68 -10.05
C SER A 213 -7.89 18.69 -9.02
N ARG A 214 -7.79 18.42 -7.71
CA ARG A 214 -8.34 19.29 -6.66
C ARG A 214 -7.36 19.47 -5.51
N ALA A 215 -7.39 20.64 -4.88
CA ALA A 215 -6.56 20.92 -3.70
C ALA A 215 -7.01 20.10 -2.49
N ARG A 216 -6.04 19.67 -1.68
CA ARG A 216 -6.33 19.24 -0.30
C ARG A 216 -6.74 20.47 0.50
N ASN A 217 -7.92 20.44 1.10
CA ASN A 217 -8.47 21.58 1.85
C ASN A 217 -8.87 21.22 3.29
N LYS A 218 -8.74 19.94 3.65
CA LYS A 218 -8.85 19.42 5.02
C LYS A 218 -7.57 18.68 5.39
N SER A 219 -7.03 19.00 6.56
CA SER A 219 -6.05 18.15 7.22
C SER A 219 -6.75 16.92 7.79
N MET A 220 -6.08 15.79 7.67
CA MET A 220 -6.49 14.52 8.25
C MET A 220 -5.48 14.08 9.30
N ASN A 221 -4.56 14.94 9.73
CA ASN A 221 -3.58 14.65 10.77
C ASN A 221 -4.22 14.81 12.17
N PRO A 222 -4.45 13.72 12.93
CA PRO A 222 -5.08 13.79 14.24
C PRO A 222 -4.07 14.03 15.37
N ASP A 223 -2.77 14.09 15.09
CA ASP A 223 -1.72 14.31 16.10
C ASP A 223 -1.95 15.64 16.85
N PRO A 224 -2.27 15.61 18.16
CA PRO A 224 -2.49 16.84 18.92
C PRO A 224 -1.22 17.70 19.00
N ASP A 225 -0.05 17.11 18.78
CA ASP A 225 1.25 17.78 18.81
C ASP A 225 1.59 18.30 17.41
N TYR A 226 1.09 19.50 17.09
CA TYR A 226 1.36 20.22 15.84
C TYR A 226 1.89 21.64 16.14
N PRO A 227 2.58 22.30 15.20
CA PRO A 227 3.03 23.69 15.35
C PRO A 227 1.88 24.65 15.66
N ARG A 228 2.04 25.50 16.68
CA ARG A 228 1.08 26.55 17.11
C ARG A 228 1.75 27.90 17.35
N PHE A 229 2.88 28.14 16.68
CA PHE A 229 3.68 29.36 16.77
C PHE A 229 3.82 30.03 15.40
N GLY A 230 4.18 31.31 15.38
CA GLY A 230 4.36 32.07 14.14
C GLY A 230 3.10 32.00 13.26
N PRO A 231 3.21 31.65 11.97
CA PRO A 231 2.04 31.48 11.12
C PRO A 231 1.07 30.41 11.66
N TYR A 232 1.59 29.38 12.31
CA TYR A 232 0.79 28.26 12.77
C TYR A 232 0.00 28.57 14.05
N SER A 233 0.15 29.77 14.63
CA SER A 233 -0.69 30.21 15.76
C SER A 233 -2.16 30.39 15.37
N ASP A 234 -2.48 30.56 14.08
CA ASP A 234 -3.86 30.47 13.58
C ASP A 234 -4.26 29.00 13.39
N THR A 235 -4.66 28.37 14.50
CA THR A 235 -5.01 26.93 14.52
C THR A 235 -6.24 26.60 13.68
N THR A 236 -7.05 27.60 13.30
CA THR A 236 -8.25 27.42 12.47
C THR A 236 -7.91 27.60 10.99
N GLY A 237 -7.19 28.66 10.62
CA GLY A 237 -6.87 29.02 9.24
C GLY A 237 -5.70 28.24 8.63
N ALA A 238 -4.67 27.93 9.41
CA ALA A 238 -3.56 27.10 8.97
C ALA A 238 -3.97 25.63 8.80
N ALA A 239 -5.03 25.20 9.49
CA ALA A 239 -5.67 23.88 9.36
C ALA A 239 -4.67 22.71 9.38
N LEU A 240 -3.72 22.70 10.33
CA LEU A 240 -2.69 21.67 10.42
C LEU A 240 -3.15 20.39 11.13
N TRP A 241 -4.25 20.47 11.86
CA TRP A 241 -4.83 19.38 12.63
C TRP A 241 -6.24 19.09 12.14
N GLY A 242 -6.61 17.81 12.10
CA GLY A 242 -7.94 17.35 11.76
C GLY A 242 -8.22 15.95 12.30
N ASN A 243 -9.37 15.79 12.96
CA ASN A 243 -9.79 14.55 13.59
C ASN A 243 -11.26 14.22 13.27
N SER A 244 -11.68 14.54 12.04
CA SER A 244 -13.05 14.31 11.57
C SER A 244 -13.06 13.31 10.43
N SER A 245 -14.12 12.51 10.35
CA SER A 245 -14.36 11.58 9.25
C SER A 245 -15.20 12.23 8.16
N TYR A 246 -14.91 11.91 6.91
CA TYR A 246 -15.61 12.45 5.74
C TYR A 246 -16.05 11.34 4.78
N SER A 247 -17.29 11.38 4.30
CA SER A 247 -17.79 10.36 3.38
C SER A 247 -17.41 10.67 1.93
N THR A 248 -17.02 9.66 1.16
CA THR A 248 -16.84 9.75 -0.30
C THR A 248 -18.16 9.54 -1.07
N GLY A 249 -19.25 9.22 -0.36
CA GLY A 249 -20.51 8.73 -0.92
C GLY A 249 -20.57 7.21 -1.04
N ALA A 250 -19.41 6.54 -1.14
CA ALA A 250 -19.29 5.08 -1.21
C ALA A 250 -18.40 4.48 -0.09
N GLU A 251 -17.72 5.33 0.69
CA GLU A 251 -16.81 4.92 1.76
C GLU A 251 -16.59 6.09 2.76
N TRP A 252 -15.74 5.88 3.77
CA TRP A 252 -15.33 6.87 4.77
C TRP A 252 -13.82 7.10 4.77
N CYS A 253 -13.42 8.37 4.74
CA CYS A 253 -12.07 8.83 5.02
C CYS A 253 -11.97 9.20 6.50
N ASP A 254 -11.41 8.31 7.31
CA ASP A 254 -11.13 8.55 8.73
C ASP A 254 -9.76 9.22 8.95
N PRO A 255 -9.50 9.80 10.14
CA PRO A 255 -8.22 10.43 10.45
C PRO A 255 -7.00 9.53 10.23
N SER A 256 -5.95 10.14 9.69
CA SER A 256 -4.73 9.50 9.22
C SER A 256 -3.87 8.93 10.33
N ASN A 257 -3.33 7.73 10.11
CA ASN A 257 -2.34 7.11 10.99
C ASN A 257 -0.88 7.32 10.56
N ILE A 258 -0.53 8.42 9.88
CA ILE A 258 0.89 8.66 9.49
C ILE A 258 1.78 8.92 10.72
N SER A 259 1.37 9.84 11.60
CA SER A 259 2.13 10.30 12.78
C SER A 259 1.56 9.84 14.12
N TYR A 260 0.31 9.39 14.13
CA TYR A 260 -0.46 9.16 15.35
C TYR A 260 -1.24 7.85 15.27
N THR A 261 -1.47 7.21 16.42
CA THR A 261 -2.28 5.98 16.48
C THR A 261 -3.75 6.33 16.31
N THR A 262 -4.43 5.68 15.36
CA THR A 262 -5.88 5.84 15.13
C THR A 262 -6.55 4.47 15.07
N ILE A 263 -7.86 4.44 14.78
CA ILE A 263 -8.59 3.20 14.50
C ILE A 263 -8.03 2.44 13.29
N SER A 264 -7.31 3.13 12.41
CA SER A 264 -6.63 2.57 11.24
C SER A 264 -5.36 1.80 11.58
N GLY A 265 -4.81 2.00 12.79
CA GLY A 265 -3.59 1.34 13.26
C GLY A 265 -2.57 2.29 13.88
N PRO A 266 -1.36 1.78 14.19
CA PRO A 266 -0.26 2.58 14.72
C PRO A 266 0.34 3.53 13.65
N PRO A 267 1.24 4.46 14.05
CA PRO A 267 1.87 5.42 13.14
C PRO A 267 2.72 4.74 12.05
N ILE A 268 2.44 5.03 10.77
CA ILE A 268 3.24 4.55 9.63
C ILE A 268 4.70 5.01 9.73
N ALA A 269 4.96 6.16 10.36
CA ALA A 269 6.32 6.63 10.59
C ALA A 269 7.20 5.66 11.40
N ALA A 270 6.60 4.78 12.19
CA ALA A 270 7.32 3.77 12.96
C ALA A 270 7.69 2.51 12.14
N ASP A 271 7.24 2.39 10.89
CA ASP A 271 7.47 1.18 10.06
C ASP A 271 8.74 1.25 9.19
N PHE A 272 9.43 2.38 9.23
CA PHE A 272 10.65 2.61 8.47
C PHE A 272 11.88 2.32 9.33
N MET A 273 12.86 1.63 8.74
CA MET A 273 14.09 1.21 9.44
C MET A 273 15.31 1.87 8.81
N SER A 274 16.28 2.26 9.63
CA SER A 274 17.61 2.66 9.14
C SER A 274 18.46 1.43 8.85
N SER A 275 18.52 0.48 9.79
CA SER A 275 19.20 -0.80 9.62
C SER A 275 18.63 -1.86 10.56
N GLY A 276 18.41 -3.07 10.06
CA GLY A 276 17.84 -4.17 10.84
C GLY A 276 16.50 -3.78 11.47
N SER A 277 16.44 -3.79 12.80
CA SER A 277 15.28 -3.40 13.60
C SER A 277 15.36 -1.97 14.15
N THR A 278 16.34 -1.17 13.73
CA THR A 278 16.53 0.19 14.21
C THR A 278 15.59 1.13 13.47
N LEU A 279 14.71 1.82 14.19
CA LEU A 279 13.79 2.80 13.62
C LEU A 279 14.54 3.88 12.84
N ALA A 280 13.99 4.27 11.69
CA ALA A 280 14.52 5.33 10.85
C ALA A 280 14.36 6.72 11.49
N PHE A 281 13.27 6.91 12.25
CA PHE A 281 12.83 8.22 12.70
C PHE A 281 12.62 8.24 14.21
N THR A 282 12.94 9.38 14.83
CA THR A 282 12.68 9.65 16.25
C THR A 282 11.70 10.81 16.35
N ARG A 283 10.79 10.75 17.34
CA ARG A 283 9.82 11.83 17.60
C ARG A 283 10.51 13.00 18.32
N GLY A 284 10.26 14.22 17.84
CA GLY A 284 10.58 15.46 18.54
C GLY A 284 9.68 15.66 19.77
N ALA A 285 10.10 16.54 20.68
CA ALA A 285 9.37 16.82 21.91
C ALA A 285 8.02 17.48 21.64
N ALA A 286 6.96 17.06 22.35
CA ALA A 286 5.62 17.67 22.25
C ALA A 286 5.62 19.17 22.61
N SER A 287 6.54 19.60 23.49
CA SER A 287 6.73 21.02 23.83
C SER A 287 7.05 21.91 22.63
N PHE A 288 7.60 21.33 21.54
CA PHE A 288 7.87 22.05 20.30
C PHE A 288 6.60 22.55 19.60
N SER A 289 5.41 22.08 19.99
CA SER A 289 4.14 22.65 19.51
C SER A 289 3.99 24.13 19.81
N THR A 290 4.44 24.60 20.97
CA THR A 290 4.31 26.01 21.41
C THR A 290 5.64 26.71 21.62
N THR A 291 6.72 25.95 21.81
CA THR A 291 8.08 26.45 21.99
C THR A 291 9.00 25.66 21.08
N PRO A 292 9.15 26.07 19.80
CA PRO A 292 9.90 25.29 18.82
C PRO A 292 11.35 25.06 19.26
N GLY A 293 11.93 23.95 18.81
CA GLY A 293 13.38 23.76 18.91
C GLY A 293 14.12 24.68 17.94
N GLY A 294 15.31 25.15 18.29
CA GLY A 294 16.06 26.10 17.46
C GLY A 294 15.50 27.53 17.57
N ASP A 295 15.18 28.13 16.43
CA ASP A 295 14.73 29.52 16.34
C ASP A 295 13.20 29.64 16.53
N ASP A 296 12.77 30.58 17.38
CA ASP A 296 11.36 30.99 17.48
C ASP A 296 11.00 32.00 16.39
N TYR A 297 9.72 32.01 16.01
CA TYR A 297 9.21 33.00 15.07
C TYR A 297 9.26 34.40 15.68
N PRO A 298 9.64 35.43 14.91
CA PRO A 298 9.80 36.78 15.44
C PRO A 298 8.54 37.32 16.12
N LYS A 299 8.72 37.85 17.33
CA LYS A 299 7.68 38.52 18.13
C LYS A 299 8.03 39.99 18.37
N TYR A 300 7.03 40.84 18.36
CA TYR A 300 7.12 42.21 18.86
C TYR A 300 5.93 42.49 19.79
N GLY A 301 6.19 43.09 20.96
CA GLY A 301 5.14 43.36 21.96
C GLY A 301 4.38 42.10 22.40
N GLY A 302 5.02 40.93 22.40
CA GLY A 302 4.42 39.63 22.73
C GLY A 302 3.64 38.94 21.60
N SER A 303 3.43 39.61 20.46
CA SER A 303 2.67 39.06 19.33
C SER A 303 3.59 38.67 18.17
N TYR A 304 3.23 37.60 17.45
CA TYR A 304 3.97 37.19 16.26
C TYR A 304 3.82 38.22 15.13
N VAL A 305 4.91 38.41 14.40
CA VAL A 305 5.01 39.43 13.36
C VAL A 305 4.49 38.92 12.01
N VAL A 306 3.57 39.66 11.39
CA VAL A 306 2.95 39.28 10.11
C VAL A 306 3.67 39.90 8.89
N THR A 307 4.18 41.13 9.01
CA THR A 307 4.86 41.87 7.93
C THR A 307 6.31 42.16 8.28
N ALA A 308 7.16 42.45 7.29
CA ALA A 308 8.54 42.86 7.57
C ALA A 308 8.63 44.12 8.48
N ALA A 309 7.75 45.10 8.30
CA ALA A 309 7.67 46.28 9.19
C ALA A 309 7.23 45.93 10.61
N GLY A 310 6.35 44.93 10.79
CA GLY A 310 5.86 44.56 12.12
C GLY A 310 6.98 44.14 13.06
N PHE A 311 8.06 43.56 12.55
CA PHE A 311 9.22 43.15 13.36
C PHE A 311 9.93 44.35 13.98
N LEU A 312 10.00 45.43 13.21
CA LEU A 312 10.60 46.69 13.63
C LEU A 312 9.57 47.60 14.34
N ASN A 313 8.36 47.12 14.61
CA ASN A 313 7.25 47.94 15.11
C ASN A 313 6.94 49.17 14.25
N ASN A 314 7.08 49.04 12.93
CA ASN A 314 7.01 50.16 12.00
C ASN A 314 8.01 51.30 12.33
N ALA A 315 9.08 51.02 13.10
CA ALA A 315 10.13 51.99 13.37
C ALA A 315 10.78 52.41 12.06
N THR A 316 10.86 53.73 11.88
CA THR A 316 11.47 54.37 10.71
C THR A 316 12.78 55.07 11.07
N ASP A 317 13.21 55.00 12.33
CA ASP A 317 14.43 55.65 12.80
C ASP A 317 15.69 54.97 12.26
N GLU A 318 16.71 55.78 12.01
CA GLU A 318 17.96 55.37 11.36
C GLU A 318 18.67 54.24 12.12
N THR A 319 18.74 54.37 13.46
CA THR A 319 19.50 53.47 14.34
C THR A 319 18.89 52.07 14.35
N THR A 320 17.58 51.95 14.53
CA THR A 320 16.88 50.67 14.55
C THR A 320 17.03 49.92 13.23
N LEU A 321 16.87 50.62 12.10
CA LEU A 321 17.00 50.02 10.77
C LEU A 321 18.42 49.54 10.47
N ARG A 322 19.44 50.36 10.77
CA ARG A 322 20.85 49.98 10.56
C ARG A 322 21.25 48.81 11.47
N ASN A 323 20.77 48.80 12.72
CA ASN A 323 21.01 47.69 13.65
C ASN A 323 20.37 46.39 13.18
N PHE A 324 19.15 46.44 12.66
CA PHE A 324 18.50 45.25 12.09
C PHE A 324 19.27 44.69 10.90
N LEU A 325 19.69 45.56 9.95
CA LEU A 325 20.49 45.12 8.80
C LEU A 325 21.81 44.46 9.22
N LYS A 326 22.45 44.98 10.27
CA LYS A 326 23.72 44.48 10.79
C LYS A 326 23.59 43.21 11.64
N ASN A 327 22.64 43.19 12.57
CA ASN A 327 22.54 42.17 13.63
C ASN A 327 21.44 41.13 13.36
N GLY A 328 20.53 41.40 12.42
CA GLY A 328 19.42 40.52 12.04
C GLY A 328 18.52 40.15 13.23
N MET A 329 18.23 38.86 13.37
CA MET A 329 17.46 38.30 14.47
C MET A 329 18.28 38.06 15.76
N GLY A 330 19.53 38.51 15.80
CA GLY A 330 20.41 38.35 16.96
C GLY A 330 21.49 37.28 16.77
N THR A 331 22.31 37.11 17.81
CA THR A 331 23.49 36.22 17.81
C THR A 331 23.14 34.74 17.99
N SER A 332 21.99 34.42 18.58
CA SER A 332 21.52 33.04 18.83
C SER A 332 20.76 32.39 17.66
N PHE A 333 20.85 32.95 16.44
CA PHE A 333 20.12 32.45 15.27
C PHE A 333 20.75 31.16 14.71
N ASN A 334 19.98 30.08 14.75
CA ASN A 334 20.39 28.73 14.37
C ASN A 334 20.21 28.46 12.87
N GLY A 335 19.28 29.15 12.21
CA GLY A 335 18.90 28.93 10.82
C GLY A 335 17.94 27.75 10.62
N TYR A 336 17.22 27.35 11.67
CA TYR A 336 16.16 26.35 11.60
C TYR A 336 15.16 26.51 12.76
N THR A 337 13.93 26.11 12.52
CA THR A 337 12.89 25.90 13.53
C THR A 337 12.48 24.43 13.49
N GLU A 338 12.47 23.77 14.64
CA GLU A 338 12.08 22.36 14.81
C GLU A 338 10.64 22.26 15.34
N GLY A 339 9.88 21.35 14.74
CA GLY A 339 8.49 21.08 15.08
C GLY A 339 8.34 19.85 15.98
N PRO A 340 7.16 19.66 16.58
CA PRO A 340 6.88 18.52 17.45
C PRO A 340 6.80 17.20 16.69
N SER A 341 6.77 16.08 17.42
CA SER A 341 6.50 14.74 16.86
C SER A 341 7.33 14.43 15.60
N TYR A 342 6.69 14.24 14.44
CA TYR A 342 7.33 13.84 13.20
C TYR A 342 7.46 14.99 12.18
N TRP A 343 7.28 16.26 12.59
CA TRP A 343 7.36 17.42 11.71
C TRP A 343 8.78 17.70 11.19
N GLY A 344 9.80 17.35 11.97
CA GLY A 344 11.20 17.63 11.65
C GLY A 344 11.53 19.12 11.77
N LYS A 345 12.26 19.67 10.81
CA LYS A 345 12.71 21.06 10.84
C LYS A 345 12.41 21.82 9.55
N THR A 346 12.25 23.14 9.67
CA THR A 346 12.06 24.06 8.56
C THR A 346 13.09 25.17 8.62
N PHE A 347 13.52 25.65 7.44
CA PHE A 347 14.30 26.89 7.34
C PHE A 347 13.42 28.12 7.07
N PHE A 348 12.12 27.92 6.83
CA PHE A 348 11.22 29.00 6.52
C PHE A 348 10.90 29.79 7.79
N VAL A 349 11.35 31.04 7.82
CA VAL A 349 11.00 32.05 8.84
C VAL A 349 10.70 33.38 8.14
N TRP A 350 9.71 34.12 8.64
CA TRP A 350 9.32 35.42 8.08
C TRP A 350 9.19 36.51 9.16
N PRO A 351 9.74 37.72 8.95
CA PRO A 351 10.62 38.10 7.84
C PRO A 351 11.95 37.34 7.86
N PRO A 352 12.61 37.07 6.72
CA PRO A 352 13.94 36.48 6.68
C PRO A 352 15.00 37.32 7.40
N ASP A 353 16.02 36.67 7.96
CA ASP A 353 17.16 37.36 8.56
C ASP A 353 17.95 38.13 7.47
N PRO A 354 18.22 39.44 7.64
CA PRO A 354 18.82 40.27 6.60
C PRO A 354 20.30 40.04 6.35
N ARG A 355 20.99 39.23 7.17
CA ARG A 355 22.41 38.93 7.02
C ARG A 355 22.61 37.97 5.84
N GLY A 356 22.99 38.54 4.69
CA GLY A 356 23.26 37.82 3.44
C GLY A 356 24.65 37.19 3.35
N SER A 357 25.01 36.74 2.15
CA SER A 357 26.36 36.22 1.83
C SER A 357 27.23 37.29 1.20
N ASP A 358 28.47 37.42 1.68
CA ASP A 358 29.53 38.23 1.05
C ASP A 358 30.37 37.40 0.05
N LEU A 359 30.06 36.12 -0.13
CA LEU A 359 30.80 35.20 -0.98
C LEU A 359 30.29 35.23 -2.43
N ASN A 360 31.18 34.97 -3.39
CA ASN A 360 30.80 34.92 -4.81
C ASN A 360 29.95 33.66 -5.11
N ALA A 361 28.75 33.86 -5.67
CA ALA A 361 27.83 32.79 -6.05
C ALA A 361 28.31 31.94 -7.24
N ASN A 362 29.28 32.42 -8.03
CA ASN A 362 29.86 31.67 -9.15
C ASN A 362 31.03 30.77 -8.72
N THR A 363 31.48 30.89 -7.47
CA THR A 363 32.47 29.98 -6.88
C THR A 363 31.76 28.78 -6.28
N THR A 364 31.89 27.61 -6.91
CA THR A 364 31.13 26.40 -6.57
C THR A 364 31.37 25.89 -5.15
N SER A 365 32.57 26.08 -4.57
CA SER A 365 32.86 25.71 -3.17
C SER A 365 32.01 26.49 -2.15
N ASN A 366 31.46 27.64 -2.53
CA ASN A 366 30.61 28.46 -1.67
C ASN A 366 29.15 27.98 -1.67
N HIS A 367 28.77 27.02 -2.53
CA HIS A 367 27.38 26.60 -2.67
C HIS A 367 26.88 25.79 -1.47
N ALA A 368 27.74 24.97 -0.86
CA ALA A 368 27.41 24.15 0.31
C ALA A 368 27.15 25.01 1.57
N ASN A 369 27.95 26.06 1.74
CA ASN A 369 27.81 27.01 2.83
C ASN A 369 28.29 28.39 2.36
N ASN A 370 27.35 29.29 2.15
CA ASN A 370 27.63 30.66 1.73
C ASN A 370 27.62 31.67 2.89
N GLY A 371 27.48 31.21 4.14
CA GLY A 371 27.41 32.07 5.33
C GLY A 371 26.11 32.89 5.47
N ALA A 372 25.20 32.87 4.48
CA ALA A 372 23.95 33.62 4.55
C ALA A 372 23.03 33.08 5.66
N LYS A 373 22.41 34.00 6.41
CA LYS A 373 21.33 33.69 7.37
C LYS A 373 19.95 33.87 6.73
N ASP A 374 19.86 34.63 5.65
CA ASP A 374 18.66 34.62 4.81
C ASP A 374 18.53 33.28 4.07
N TRP A 375 17.46 32.54 4.35
CA TRP A 375 17.17 31.27 3.70
C TRP A 375 16.98 31.38 2.18
N ARG A 376 16.47 32.52 1.67
CA ARG A 376 16.33 32.78 0.23
C ARG A 376 17.69 32.81 -0.43
N GLN A 377 18.63 33.58 0.14
CA GLN A 377 20.00 33.67 -0.38
C GLN A 377 20.80 32.40 -0.14
N ARG A 378 20.52 31.65 0.92
CA ARG A 378 21.22 30.39 1.23
C ARG A 378 20.80 29.25 0.29
N PHE A 379 19.50 29.07 0.07
CA PHE A 379 18.94 27.90 -0.60
C PHE A 379 18.52 28.14 -2.06
N PHE A 380 18.60 29.38 -2.55
CA PHE A 380 18.22 29.72 -3.92
C PHE A 380 19.18 30.73 -4.55
N PHE A 381 19.27 30.67 -5.88
CA PHE A 381 19.98 31.64 -6.72
C PHE A 381 19.00 32.34 -7.65
N LYS A 382 19.37 33.54 -8.08
CA LYS A 382 18.90 34.12 -9.35
C LYS A 382 20.02 34.00 -10.38
N GLN A 383 19.69 33.56 -11.58
CA GLN A 383 20.63 33.40 -12.69
C GLN A 383 20.27 34.37 -13.80
N ASN A 384 21.21 35.22 -14.22
CA ASN A 384 20.99 36.14 -15.32
C ASN A 384 20.77 35.35 -16.61
N THR A 385 19.67 35.60 -17.31
CA THR A 385 19.29 34.80 -18.49
C THR A 385 20.14 35.10 -19.73
N ALA A 386 20.80 36.27 -19.77
CA ALA A 386 21.69 36.65 -20.87
C ALA A 386 23.12 36.12 -20.67
N THR A 387 23.65 36.18 -19.43
CA THR A 387 25.06 35.84 -19.16
C THR A 387 25.27 34.49 -18.47
N ASN A 388 24.20 33.84 -18.00
CA ASN A 388 24.22 32.65 -17.14
C ASN A 388 24.94 32.83 -15.79
N THR A 389 25.33 34.06 -15.43
CA THR A 389 25.98 34.37 -14.15
C THR A 389 25.00 34.15 -12.98
N LEU A 390 25.48 33.50 -11.92
CA LEU A 390 24.73 33.27 -10.69
C LEU A 390 24.89 34.45 -9.72
N TYR A 391 23.80 34.75 -9.02
CA TYR A 391 23.74 35.66 -7.88
C TYR A 391 22.87 35.03 -6.80
N TRP A 392 23.09 35.41 -5.53
CA TRP A 392 22.21 34.99 -4.44
C TRP A 392 20.81 35.61 -4.61
N LEU A 393 19.76 34.85 -4.28
CA LEU A 393 18.39 35.32 -4.44
C LEU A 393 18.04 36.40 -3.40
N ASP A 394 17.92 37.65 -3.85
CA ASP A 394 17.59 38.83 -3.03
C ASP A 394 16.30 39.56 -3.47
N HIS A 395 15.56 38.99 -4.43
CA HIS A 395 14.32 39.55 -4.98
C HIS A 395 13.13 38.59 -4.77
N ASN A 396 12.09 39.06 -4.09
CA ASN A 396 10.92 38.25 -3.75
C ASN A 396 10.07 37.86 -4.98
N ASN A 397 9.98 38.73 -5.99
CA ASN A 397 9.20 38.51 -7.20
C ASN A 397 9.79 37.46 -8.17
N ILE A 398 11.05 37.07 -7.98
CA ILE A 398 11.69 35.96 -8.71
C ILE A 398 11.25 34.61 -8.12
N LEU A 399 11.08 34.54 -6.79
CA LEU A 399 10.68 33.33 -6.09
C LEU A 399 9.15 33.15 -6.04
N PHE A 400 8.46 34.21 -5.62
CA PHE A 400 7.01 34.25 -5.46
C PHE A 400 6.36 34.93 -6.66
N ASN A 401 5.20 34.42 -7.05
CA ASN A 401 4.35 35.04 -8.04
C ASN A 401 3.45 36.07 -7.36
N PRO A 402 3.55 37.38 -7.67
CA PRO A 402 2.68 38.40 -7.08
C PRO A 402 1.19 38.17 -7.37
N SER A 403 0.87 37.43 -8.44
CA SER A 403 -0.49 37.07 -8.82
C SER A 403 -0.93 35.69 -8.31
N GLY A 404 -0.07 34.98 -7.56
CA GLY A 404 -0.37 33.65 -7.04
C GLY A 404 -1.33 33.68 -5.86
N ALA A 405 -2.15 32.65 -5.70
CA ALA A 405 -3.09 32.52 -4.59
C ALA A 405 -3.25 31.06 -4.12
N PRO A 406 -3.60 30.82 -2.85
CA PRO A 406 -3.88 29.48 -2.36
C PRO A 406 -5.03 28.85 -3.12
N MET A 407 -4.81 27.62 -3.57
CA MET A 407 -5.87 26.79 -4.10
C MET A 407 -6.63 26.12 -2.96
N THR A 408 -7.96 26.28 -2.94
CA THR A 408 -8.82 25.75 -1.85
C THR A 408 -9.78 24.66 -2.30
N ASN A 409 -9.97 24.45 -3.62
CA ASN A 409 -10.84 23.40 -4.15
C ASN A 409 -10.58 23.06 -5.64
N THR A 410 -10.77 24.03 -6.54
CA THR A 410 -10.91 23.84 -8.00
C THR A 410 -9.58 23.79 -8.75
N SER A 411 -9.47 22.96 -9.80
CA SER A 411 -8.23 22.60 -10.55
C SER A 411 -7.39 23.72 -11.17
N THR A 412 -7.86 24.97 -11.23
CA THR A 412 -7.17 26.08 -11.91
C THR A 412 -6.86 27.22 -10.96
N THR A 413 -5.59 27.39 -10.59
CA THR A 413 -5.12 28.54 -9.80
C THR A 413 -3.65 28.83 -10.12
N THR A 414 -3.28 30.10 -10.21
CA THR A 414 -1.89 30.52 -10.39
C THR A 414 -1.06 30.15 -9.15
N PRO A 415 0.00 29.34 -9.28
CA PRO A 415 0.84 28.96 -8.14
C PRO A 415 1.48 30.16 -7.45
N ILE A 416 1.66 30.06 -6.14
CA ILE A 416 2.32 31.08 -5.32
C ILE A 416 3.83 31.11 -5.57
N MET A 417 4.44 29.94 -5.79
CA MET A 417 5.84 29.84 -6.18
C MET A 417 5.97 29.86 -7.70
N ARG A 418 6.96 30.57 -8.22
CA ARG A 418 7.27 30.55 -9.66
C ARG A 418 8.07 29.30 -10.01
N ASP A 419 7.95 28.85 -11.25
CA ASP A 419 8.81 27.78 -11.77
C ASP A 419 10.27 28.27 -11.83
N PRO A 420 11.25 27.49 -11.36
CA PRO A 420 12.66 27.82 -11.43
C PRO A 420 13.13 28.41 -12.76
N ASP A 421 12.73 27.83 -13.89
CA ASP A 421 13.19 28.29 -15.21
C ASP A 421 12.44 29.49 -15.80
N THR A 422 11.45 30.04 -15.09
CA THR A 422 10.70 31.20 -15.58
C THR A 422 11.59 32.44 -15.63
N SER A 423 11.67 33.07 -16.79
CA SER A 423 12.33 34.37 -16.95
C SER A 423 11.47 35.46 -16.30
N VAL A 424 12.02 36.15 -15.31
CA VAL A 424 11.39 37.24 -14.57
C VAL A 424 12.27 38.48 -14.70
N SER A 425 11.69 39.57 -15.21
CA SER A 425 12.37 40.87 -15.26
C SER A 425 12.18 41.63 -13.96
N VAL A 426 13.28 42.14 -13.42
CA VAL A 426 13.32 43.04 -12.26
C VAL A 426 14.10 44.29 -12.63
N THR A 427 13.88 45.38 -11.88
CA THR A 427 14.70 46.59 -12.06
C THR A 427 15.89 46.53 -11.12
N GLU A 428 17.10 46.51 -11.69
CA GLU A 428 18.35 46.57 -10.92
C GLU A 428 19.22 47.69 -11.44
N ARG A 429 19.56 48.64 -10.55
CA ARG A 429 20.32 49.86 -10.90
C ARG A 429 19.69 50.60 -12.08
N GLY A 430 18.37 50.57 -12.16
CA GLY A 430 17.56 51.20 -13.21
C GLY A 430 17.56 50.54 -14.57
N ALA A 431 18.23 49.41 -14.72
CA ALA A 431 18.12 48.57 -15.90
C ALA A 431 17.07 47.48 -15.65
N SER A 432 16.29 47.17 -16.68
CA SER A 432 15.49 45.95 -16.70
C SER A 432 16.42 44.76 -16.94
N VAL A 433 16.52 43.87 -15.96
CA VAL A 433 17.36 42.66 -16.04
C VAL A 433 16.48 41.45 -15.82
N SER A 434 16.61 40.46 -16.71
CA SER A 434 15.89 39.21 -16.62
C SER A 434 16.69 38.12 -15.91
N TYR A 435 16.06 37.47 -14.95
CA TYR A 435 16.61 36.38 -14.17
C TYR A 435 15.70 35.16 -14.21
N ARG A 436 16.28 33.98 -14.01
CA ARG A 436 15.56 32.75 -13.66
C ARG A 436 15.99 32.26 -12.29
N LEU A 437 15.12 31.54 -11.59
CA LEU A 437 15.38 30.96 -10.28
C LEU A 437 16.17 29.64 -10.41
N ARG A 438 17.12 29.40 -9.52
CA ARG A 438 17.80 28.09 -9.40
C ARG A 438 17.81 27.65 -7.95
N ILE A 439 17.61 26.36 -7.71
CA ILE A 439 17.64 25.77 -6.36
C ILE A 439 19.10 25.45 -6.00
N ASN A 440 19.53 25.81 -4.79
CA ASN A 440 20.83 25.44 -4.26
C ASN A 440 20.74 24.14 -3.44
N TYR A 441 20.76 23.00 -4.14
CA TYR A 441 20.67 21.67 -3.53
C TYR A 441 21.84 21.39 -2.59
N ALA A 442 23.05 21.85 -2.93
CA ALA A 442 24.24 21.72 -2.10
C ALA A 442 24.04 22.31 -0.69
N ALA A 443 23.49 23.52 -0.59
CA ALA A 443 23.18 24.14 0.70
C ALA A 443 22.07 23.39 1.46
N ILE A 444 21.02 22.95 0.76
CA ILE A 444 19.89 22.22 1.38
C ILE A 444 20.39 20.91 2.00
N LEU A 445 21.15 20.09 1.25
CA LEU A 445 21.69 18.82 1.75
C LEU A 445 22.67 19.02 2.91
N THR A 446 23.52 20.05 2.82
CA THR A 446 24.42 20.42 3.92
C THR A 446 23.61 20.78 5.17
N TRP A 447 22.54 21.55 5.03
CA TRP A 447 21.65 21.93 6.13
C TRP A 447 20.84 20.75 6.70
N LEU A 448 20.39 19.81 5.86
CA LEU A 448 19.70 18.59 6.31
C LEU A 448 20.60 17.72 7.18
N LYS A 449 21.90 17.65 6.87
CA LYS A 449 22.93 16.93 7.64
C LYS A 449 23.40 17.67 8.91
N GLN A 450 23.06 18.95 9.08
CA GLN A 450 23.37 19.71 10.30
C GLN A 450 22.46 19.30 11.46
N THR A 451 22.99 19.23 12.68
CA THR A 451 22.20 18.96 13.89
C THR A 451 21.12 20.03 14.09
N PRO A 452 19.86 19.66 14.40
CA PRO A 452 19.34 18.30 14.57
C PRO A 452 19.13 17.57 13.23
N VAL A 453 19.44 16.27 13.23
CA VAL A 453 19.30 15.39 12.06
C VAL A 453 18.01 14.57 12.20
N HIS A 454 17.12 14.67 11.21
CA HIS A 454 15.82 13.99 11.22
C HIS A 454 15.71 12.81 10.26
N PHE A 455 16.74 12.61 9.43
CA PHE A 455 16.78 11.55 8.43
C PHE A 455 17.94 10.61 8.74
N PRO A 456 17.74 9.29 8.66
CA PRO A 456 18.82 8.34 8.88
C PRO A 456 19.84 8.40 7.73
N THR A 457 21.01 7.80 7.93
CA THR A 457 22.04 7.75 6.89
C THR A 457 21.66 6.86 5.71
N GLN A 458 20.80 5.87 5.94
CA GLN A 458 20.22 4.94 4.96
C GLN A 458 18.78 4.63 5.37
N LEU A 459 17.94 4.22 4.41
CA LEU A 459 16.53 3.92 4.66
C LEU A 459 16.08 2.65 3.95
N ASN A 460 15.56 1.71 4.73
CA ASN A 460 15.07 0.42 4.27
C ASN A 460 13.73 0.08 4.93
N SER A 461 12.77 -0.48 4.18
CA SER A 461 11.57 -1.10 4.75
C SER A 461 10.90 -2.02 3.74
N GLY A 462 10.25 -3.10 4.19
CA GLY A 462 9.48 -4.00 3.32
C GLY A 462 10.26 -4.65 2.16
N ARG A 463 11.56 -4.94 2.37
CA ARG A 463 12.50 -5.38 1.32
C ARG A 463 12.67 -4.36 0.17
N ILE A 464 12.47 -3.08 0.49
CA ILE A 464 12.75 -1.94 -0.38
C ILE A 464 13.89 -1.13 0.24
N LYS A 465 14.91 -0.85 -0.56
CA LYS A 465 16.00 0.05 -0.22
C LYS A 465 15.77 1.38 -0.93
N TYR A 466 15.53 2.44 -0.16
CA TYR A 466 15.20 3.76 -0.70
C TYR A 466 16.44 4.57 -1.07
N TYR A 467 17.43 4.59 -0.16
CA TYR A 467 18.74 5.20 -0.38
C TYR A 467 19.80 4.59 0.55
N ASP A 468 21.05 4.58 0.11
CA ASP A 468 22.20 4.13 0.90
C ASP A 468 22.94 5.30 1.57
N ALA A 469 22.85 6.51 1.01
CA ALA A 469 23.42 7.72 1.58
C ALA A 469 22.60 8.98 1.27
N ILE A 470 22.76 10.00 2.12
CA ILE A 470 22.38 11.38 1.80
C ILE A 470 23.51 11.99 0.96
N PRO A 471 23.25 12.46 -0.29
CA PRO A 471 24.26 13.05 -1.15
C PRO A 471 25.05 14.16 -0.44
N ASP A 472 26.35 14.24 -0.73
CA ASP A 472 27.20 15.18 -0.05
C ASP A 472 27.09 16.59 -0.64
N GLY A 473 26.59 17.52 0.16
CA GLY A 473 26.42 18.92 -0.25
C GLY A 473 27.73 19.65 -0.54
N SER A 474 28.88 19.11 -0.12
CA SER A 474 30.20 19.70 -0.42
C SER A 474 30.70 19.43 -1.85
N ASP A 475 30.03 18.55 -2.60
CA ASP A 475 30.35 18.27 -3.99
C ASP A 475 30.07 19.49 -4.89
N THR A 476 31.15 20.11 -5.36
CA THR A 476 31.12 21.30 -6.23
C THR A 476 30.41 21.12 -7.58
N GLY A 477 30.22 19.89 -8.05
CA GLY A 477 29.50 19.58 -9.29
C GLY A 477 28.01 19.26 -9.09
N LEU A 478 27.55 19.12 -7.84
CA LEU A 478 26.22 18.60 -7.50
C LEU A 478 25.09 19.42 -8.12
N ASN A 479 25.08 20.74 -7.89
CA ASN A 479 24.05 21.64 -8.39
C ASN A 479 23.94 21.57 -9.93
N SER A 480 25.06 21.61 -10.63
CA SER A 480 25.09 21.52 -12.09
C SER A 480 24.51 20.20 -12.60
N ARG A 481 24.87 19.06 -11.98
CA ARG A 481 24.30 17.76 -12.33
C ARG A 481 22.79 17.73 -12.08
N TRP A 482 22.34 18.21 -10.93
CA TRP A 482 20.93 18.19 -10.54
C TRP A 482 20.07 19.13 -11.38
N TRP A 483 20.56 20.32 -11.77
CA TRP A 483 19.83 21.19 -12.71
C TRP A 483 19.70 20.58 -14.10
N SER A 484 20.71 19.83 -14.56
CA SER A 484 20.66 19.17 -15.87
C SER A 484 19.82 17.89 -15.88
N GLY A 485 19.65 17.24 -14.72
CA GLY A 485 19.03 15.91 -14.60
C GLY A 485 19.89 14.77 -15.15
N SER A 486 21.11 15.04 -15.64
CA SER A 486 21.99 14.06 -16.27
C SER A 486 22.99 13.46 -15.29
N GLY A 487 23.26 12.16 -15.44
CA GLY A 487 24.29 11.45 -14.66
C GLY A 487 23.97 11.24 -13.18
N LEU A 488 22.70 11.36 -12.77
CA LEU A 488 22.30 11.21 -11.37
C LEU A 488 22.33 9.73 -10.93
N THR A 489 22.97 9.48 -9.79
CA THR A 489 22.85 8.22 -9.05
C THR A 489 21.42 8.03 -8.51
N ASN A 490 21.08 6.82 -8.05
CA ASN A 490 19.75 6.56 -7.48
C ASN A 490 19.50 7.37 -6.19
N ASP A 491 20.51 7.52 -5.33
CA ASP A 491 20.42 8.36 -4.12
C ASP A 491 20.20 9.83 -4.49
N GLU A 492 20.91 10.35 -5.49
CA GLU A 492 20.71 11.72 -5.97
C GLU A 492 19.32 11.93 -6.57
N LYS A 493 18.83 11.01 -7.40
CA LYS A 493 17.46 11.08 -7.94
C LYS A 493 16.43 11.11 -6.82
N PHE A 494 16.62 10.29 -5.79
CA PHE A 494 15.70 10.14 -4.68
C PHE A 494 15.63 11.43 -3.85
N TRP A 495 16.78 11.94 -3.41
CA TRP A 495 16.85 13.15 -2.60
C TRP A 495 16.45 14.42 -3.38
N LYS A 496 16.78 14.50 -4.67
CA LYS A 496 16.33 15.58 -5.54
C LYS A 496 14.81 15.62 -5.61
N ALA A 497 14.17 14.47 -5.86
CA ALA A 497 12.72 14.39 -5.97
C ALA A 497 12.01 14.76 -4.65
N TYR A 498 12.56 14.36 -3.49
CA TYR A 498 12.01 14.77 -2.19
C TYR A 498 12.14 16.28 -1.96
N ILE A 499 13.30 16.87 -2.25
CA ILE A 499 13.51 18.32 -2.11
C ILE A 499 12.58 19.09 -3.04
N ASP A 500 12.47 18.68 -4.31
CA ASP A 500 11.58 19.30 -5.28
C ASP A 500 10.12 19.21 -4.81
N PHE A 501 9.69 18.04 -4.32
CA PHE A 501 8.36 17.86 -3.73
C PHE A 501 8.13 18.86 -2.58
N MET A 502 9.05 18.96 -1.63
CA MET A 502 8.90 19.88 -0.48
C MET A 502 8.88 21.36 -0.85
N LEU A 503 9.50 21.72 -1.98
CA LEU A 503 9.47 23.06 -2.57
C LEU A 503 8.24 23.29 -3.47
N GLY A 504 7.42 22.27 -3.73
CA GLY A 504 6.24 22.39 -4.58
C GLY A 504 6.52 22.28 -6.07
N TYR A 505 7.57 21.56 -6.46
CA TYR A 505 7.97 21.38 -7.85
C TYR A 505 7.97 19.91 -8.27
N VAL A 506 7.75 19.68 -9.55
CA VAL A 506 8.03 18.42 -10.24
C VAL A 506 9.06 18.68 -11.33
N ALA A 507 10.18 17.98 -11.28
CA ALA A 507 11.19 18.05 -12.32
C ALA A 507 10.80 17.18 -13.52
N ASN A 508 11.01 17.71 -14.73
CA ASN A 508 10.82 17.01 -15.99
C ASN A 508 12.08 17.22 -16.86
N GLY A 509 13.04 16.30 -16.73
CA GLY A 509 14.37 16.47 -17.30
C GLY A 509 15.09 17.67 -16.68
N SER A 510 15.44 18.64 -17.51
CA SER A 510 16.10 19.89 -17.11
C SER A 510 15.15 21.04 -16.74
N SER A 511 13.83 20.80 -16.79
CA SER A 511 12.79 21.80 -16.54
C SER A 511 12.00 21.49 -15.27
N TYR A 512 11.31 22.48 -14.72
CA TYR A 512 10.48 22.35 -13.52
C TYR A 512 9.05 22.84 -13.77
N SER A 513 8.10 22.26 -13.04
CA SER A 513 6.70 22.70 -13.01
C SER A 513 6.21 22.84 -11.57
N ALA A 514 5.60 23.98 -11.23
CA ALA A 514 4.91 24.23 -9.98
C ALA A 514 3.45 23.76 -10.03
N THR A 515 2.94 23.36 -11.20
CA THR A 515 1.66 22.69 -11.34
C THR A 515 1.82 21.24 -11.76
N ASN A 516 0.78 20.45 -11.52
CA ASN A 516 0.65 19.12 -12.12
C ASN A 516 0.02 19.21 -13.52
N GLY A 517 -0.11 18.06 -14.20
CA GLY A 517 -0.73 17.98 -15.53
C GLY A 517 -2.22 18.39 -15.61
N SER A 518 -2.85 18.75 -14.49
CA SER A 518 -4.22 19.27 -14.40
C SER A 518 -4.28 20.75 -13.98
N ASN A 519 -3.16 21.49 -14.03
CA ASN A 519 -3.01 22.88 -13.60
C ASN A 519 -3.25 23.15 -12.11
N VAL A 520 -3.18 22.10 -11.28
CA VAL A 520 -3.20 22.23 -9.83
C VAL A 520 -1.80 22.57 -9.33
N PRO A 521 -1.61 23.63 -8.51
CA PRO A 521 -0.35 23.85 -7.81
C PRO A 521 0.07 22.60 -7.05
N ASN A 522 1.28 22.10 -7.30
CA ASN A 522 1.81 20.90 -6.63
C ASN A 522 1.84 21.10 -5.11
N THR A 523 2.04 22.34 -4.65
CA THR A 523 1.97 22.75 -3.25
C THR A 523 0.63 22.41 -2.60
N ALA A 524 -0.48 22.47 -3.34
CA ALA A 524 -1.82 22.16 -2.86
C ALA A 524 -2.06 20.65 -2.62
N LEU A 525 -1.14 19.80 -3.07
CA LEU A 525 -1.19 18.36 -2.93
C LEU A 525 -0.23 17.84 -1.83
N ILE A 526 0.51 18.72 -1.16
CA ILE A 526 1.46 18.35 -0.10
C ILE A 526 0.77 18.42 1.26
N GLY A 527 0.85 17.35 2.04
CA GLY A 527 0.39 17.29 3.42
C GLY A 527 -1.04 17.80 3.59
N ASN A 528 -1.15 18.89 4.37
CA ASN A 528 -2.40 19.54 4.77
C ASN A 528 -2.93 20.58 3.76
N GLY A 529 -2.43 20.55 2.52
CA GLY A 529 -2.86 21.42 1.44
C GLY A 529 -1.97 22.64 1.22
N ASP A 530 -2.46 23.56 0.39
CA ASP A 530 -1.67 24.67 -0.14
C ASP A 530 -1.23 25.66 0.94
N PHE A 531 -0.36 26.59 0.55
CA PHE A 531 -0.01 27.75 1.35
C PHE A 531 -1.27 28.49 1.85
N TRP A 532 -1.15 29.21 2.96
CA TRP A 532 -2.29 29.84 3.60
C TRP A 532 -2.03 31.30 3.97
N LYS A 533 -3.10 32.06 4.15
CA LYS A 533 -3.07 33.51 4.39
C LYS A 533 -2.85 33.84 5.87
N TRP A 534 -1.65 34.27 6.25
CA TRP A 534 -1.42 34.75 7.61
C TRP A 534 -1.79 36.22 7.80
N GLY A 535 -2.77 36.47 8.66
CA GLY A 535 -3.28 37.82 8.99
C GLY A 535 -4.34 38.36 8.03
N SER A 536 -4.80 39.59 8.26
CA SER A 536 -5.95 40.18 7.56
C SER A 536 -5.62 40.80 6.19
N THR A 537 -4.38 41.24 5.95
CA THR A 537 -3.94 41.85 4.69
C THR A 537 -3.56 40.80 3.63
N ALA A 538 -4.09 40.93 2.41
CA ALA A 538 -3.66 40.11 1.26
C ALA A 538 -2.37 40.66 0.62
N ILE A 539 -1.68 39.77 -0.10
CA ILE A 539 -0.31 39.80 -0.64
C ILE A 539 0.25 41.19 -0.98
N LYS A 540 1.42 41.48 -0.39
CA LYS A 540 2.44 42.28 -1.06
C LYS A 540 3.69 41.42 -1.16
N VAL A 541 4.15 41.23 -2.39
CA VAL A 541 5.41 40.60 -2.75
C VAL A 541 6.02 41.56 -3.77
N SER A 542 6.64 42.60 -3.25
CA SER A 542 7.26 43.66 -4.05
C SER A 542 8.68 43.29 -4.43
N GLN A 543 9.19 43.92 -5.49
CA GLN A 543 10.63 43.95 -5.69
C GLN A 543 11.31 44.71 -4.54
N ARG A 544 12.56 44.34 -4.24
CA ARG A 544 13.37 45.10 -3.30
C ARG A 544 13.52 46.55 -3.84
N PRO A 545 13.45 47.58 -2.99
CA PRO A 545 13.73 48.94 -3.43
C PRO A 545 15.13 49.05 -4.05
N ASP A 546 15.21 49.59 -5.27
CA ASP A 546 16.46 49.79 -5.98
C ASP A 546 17.29 50.92 -5.31
N CYS A 547 18.61 50.92 -5.55
CA CYS A 547 19.47 52.02 -5.11
C CYS A 547 19.32 53.24 -6.02
N ASN A 548 19.53 54.43 -5.47
CA ASN A 548 19.34 55.69 -6.21
C ASN A 548 20.45 55.94 -7.24
N HIS A 549 21.68 55.53 -6.90
CA HIS A 549 22.86 55.61 -7.75
C HIS A 549 23.93 54.62 -7.27
N HIS A 550 24.91 54.31 -8.13
CA HIS A 550 25.99 53.36 -7.86
C HIS A 550 27.33 53.88 -8.39
N GLY A 551 28.45 53.44 -7.82
CA GLY A 551 29.82 53.72 -8.28
C GLY A 551 30.77 52.56 -7.94
N LEU A 552 32.07 52.74 -8.12
CA LEU A 552 33.10 51.73 -7.82
C LEU A 552 34.18 52.31 -6.90
N ILE A 553 34.70 51.51 -5.97
CA ILE A 553 35.89 51.87 -5.18
C ILE A 553 37.05 52.11 -6.14
N ASN A 554 37.70 53.28 -6.00
CA ASN A 554 38.83 53.67 -6.83
C ASN A 554 40.07 53.86 -5.95
N LYS A 555 40.74 52.75 -5.64
CA LYS A 555 42.04 52.73 -4.95
C LYS A 555 42.71 51.38 -5.14
N SER A 556 43.87 51.38 -5.81
CA SER A 556 44.73 50.20 -5.90
C SER A 556 45.05 49.63 -4.50
N GLY A 557 44.79 48.33 -4.31
CA GLY A 557 44.93 47.64 -3.01
C GLY A 557 43.77 47.84 -2.02
N GLY A 558 42.77 48.66 -2.36
CA GLY A 558 41.55 48.86 -1.58
C GLY A 558 41.73 49.61 -0.26
N TYR A 559 40.78 49.42 0.65
CA TYR A 559 40.77 49.98 2.01
C TYR A 559 40.67 48.87 3.05
N SER A 560 41.46 48.97 4.13
CA SER A 560 41.38 48.06 5.26
C SER A 560 40.14 48.32 6.12
N SER A 561 39.75 47.34 6.93
CA SER A 561 38.78 47.55 8.03
C SER A 561 39.25 48.73 8.90
N GLY A 562 38.30 49.52 9.37
CA GLY A 562 38.51 50.75 10.16
C GLY A 562 38.68 52.03 9.33
N ALA A 563 38.87 51.97 8.02
CA ALA A 563 39.00 53.18 7.20
C ALA A 563 37.73 54.04 7.22
N THR A 564 37.85 55.35 7.44
CA THR A 564 36.72 56.29 7.51
C THR A 564 36.54 57.13 6.25
N THR A 565 37.47 57.05 5.31
CA THR A 565 37.45 57.80 4.06
C THR A 565 37.69 56.87 2.89
N ILE A 566 36.81 56.91 1.89
CA ILE A 566 36.90 56.09 0.67
C ILE A 566 36.76 56.97 -0.57
N VAL A 567 37.41 56.57 -1.66
CA VAL A 567 37.29 57.23 -2.97
C VAL A 567 36.47 56.34 -3.89
N VAL A 568 35.46 56.92 -4.53
CA VAL A 568 34.53 56.24 -5.42
C VAL A 568 34.52 56.93 -6.78
N ASP A 569 34.67 56.16 -7.86
CA ASP A 569 34.54 56.64 -9.22
C ASP A 569 33.20 56.22 -9.86
N ASN A 570 32.94 56.71 -11.08
CA ASN A 570 31.82 56.29 -11.91
C ASN A 570 30.45 56.33 -11.22
N VAL A 571 30.22 57.32 -10.35
CA VAL A 571 28.94 57.46 -9.65
C VAL A 571 27.84 57.83 -10.64
N LYS A 572 26.89 56.93 -10.88
CA LYS A 572 25.81 57.04 -11.87
C LYS A 572 24.44 56.87 -11.25
N THR A 573 23.47 57.68 -11.66
CA THR A 573 22.05 57.49 -11.35
C THR A 573 21.53 56.16 -11.88
N THR A 574 20.37 55.74 -11.38
CA THR A 574 19.54 54.65 -11.92
C THR A 574 19.40 54.73 -13.46
N GLY A 575 19.37 55.92 -14.08
CA GLY A 575 19.31 56.08 -15.54
C GLY A 575 20.65 56.02 -16.29
N GLY A 576 21.77 55.75 -15.60
CA GLY A 576 23.12 55.70 -16.18
C GLY A 576 23.83 57.05 -16.29
N THR A 577 23.20 58.14 -15.87
CA THR A 577 23.77 59.50 -15.91
C THR A 577 24.75 59.71 -14.75
N THR A 578 25.95 60.23 -15.01
CA THR A 578 26.92 60.60 -13.96
C THR A 578 26.32 61.61 -12.98
N THR A 579 26.54 61.41 -11.68
CA THR A 579 26.03 62.27 -10.60
C THR A 579 27.01 62.38 -9.45
N THR A 580 26.85 63.39 -8.59
CA THR A 580 27.66 63.58 -7.38
C THR A 580 26.88 63.14 -6.14
N PRO A 581 27.45 62.30 -5.25
CA PRO A 581 26.82 61.94 -3.99
C PRO A 581 26.70 63.14 -3.05
N THR A 582 25.72 63.11 -2.14
CA THR A 582 25.43 64.22 -1.21
C THR A 582 25.67 63.82 0.24
N VAL A 583 26.02 64.79 1.09
CA VAL A 583 26.14 64.58 2.55
C VAL A 583 24.78 64.13 3.10
N GLY A 584 24.80 63.13 3.98
CA GLY A 584 23.61 62.49 4.51
C GLY A 584 23.11 61.30 3.69
N ASN A 585 23.67 61.04 2.49
CA ASN A 585 23.42 59.77 1.81
C ASN A 585 23.99 58.59 2.60
N PHE A 586 23.36 57.45 2.43
CA PHE A 586 23.81 56.18 2.99
C PHE A 586 24.51 55.37 1.90
N VAL A 587 25.60 54.71 2.26
CA VAL A 587 26.34 53.85 1.35
C VAL A 587 26.44 52.42 1.86
N ARG A 588 26.32 51.49 0.91
CA ARG A 588 26.62 50.06 1.10
C ARG A 588 27.73 49.68 0.10
N ILE A 589 28.71 48.92 0.56
CA ILE A 589 29.76 48.38 -0.29
C ILE A 589 29.45 46.90 -0.57
N ASN A 590 29.44 46.53 -1.85
CA ASN A 590 29.02 45.23 -2.35
C ASN A 590 27.70 44.76 -1.70
N TYR A 591 27.71 43.56 -1.12
CA TYR A 591 26.57 42.94 -0.46
C TYR A 591 26.63 43.07 1.06
N GLY A 592 27.58 43.85 1.59
CA GLY A 592 27.83 43.97 3.02
C GLY A 592 26.60 44.43 3.81
N SER A 593 26.44 43.87 5.00
CA SER A 593 25.31 44.16 5.89
C SER A 593 25.38 45.54 6.56
N THR A 594 26.58 46.14 6.62
CA THR A 594 26.80 47.43 7.27
C THR A 594 26.49 48.58 6.31
N ILE A 595 25.64 49.50 6.78
CA ILE A 595 25.32 50.75 6.10
C ILE A 595 26.09 51.88 6.78
N TYR A 596 26.79 52.68 5.99
CA TYR A 596 27.54 53.85 6.45
C TYR A 596 26.83 55.13 6.03
N LYS A 597 26.81 56.13 6.90
CA LYS A 597 26.28 57.45 6.58
C LYS A 597 27.41 58.35 6.11
N VAL A 598 27.21 59.05 5.00
CA VAL A 598 28.19 59.98 4.45
C VAL A 598 28.12 61.29 5.22
N THR A 599 29.21 61.65 5.88
CA THR A 599 29.32 62.86 6.71
C THR A 599 29.99 64.02 5.97
N ALA A 600 30.80 63.74 4.95
CA ALA A 600 31.39 64.74 4.05
C ALA A 600 31.63 64.17 2.64
N VAL A 601 31.53 65.02 1.62
CA VAL A 601 31.83 64.68 0.21
C VAL A 601 32.75 65.75 -0.36
N SER A 602 33.82 65.32 -1.05
CA SER A 602 34.62 66.19 -1.91
C SER A 602 34.83 65.53 -3.28
N THR A 603 34.84 66.33 -4.35
CA THR A 603 35.04 65.83 -5.71
C THR A 603 36.31 66.39 -6.33
N SER A 604 37.09 65.53 -6.97
CA SER A 604 38.31 65.92 -7.68
C SER A 604 38.52 65.01 -8.89
N SER A 605 38.72 65.60 -10.06
CA SER A 605 39.03 64.88 -11.31
C SER A 605 38.05 63.73 -11.65
N GLY A 606 36.75 63.92 -11.38
CA GLY A 606 35.72 62.91 -11.66
C GLY A 606 35.50 61.85 -10.57
N ASN A 607 36.32 61.86 -9.51
CA ASN A 607 36.17 60.96 -8.36
C ASN A 607 35.48 61.66 -7.19
N SER A 608 34.71 60.91 -6.41
CA SER A 608 34.05 61.36 -5.17
C SER A 608 34.74 60.76 -3.94
N THR A 609 35.38 61.58 -3.12
CA THR A 609 35.93 61.19 -1.82
C THR A 609 34.85 61.34 -0.75
N LEU A 610 34.50 60.24 -0.10
CA LEU A 610 33.45 60.15 0.91
C LEU A 610 34.07 59.98 2.29
N THR A 611 33.61 60.75 3.27
CA THR A 611 33.86 60.48 4.69
C THR A 611 32.65 59.77 5.29
N LEU A 612 32.89 58.66 6.00
CA LEU A 612 31.90 57.79 6.60
C LEU A 612 31.74 58.12 8.10
N ASP A 613 30.54 57.92 8.63
CA ASP A 613 30.22 58.10 10.05
C ASP A 613 30.95 57.13 10.99
N THR A 614 31.33 55.97 10.46
CA THR A 614 32.05 54.91 11.17
C THR A 614 33.10 54.31 10.24
N GLY A 615 34.15 53.73 10.83
CA GLY A 615 35.15 52.99 10.05
C GLY A 615 34.56 51.76 9.37
N LEU A 616 35.10 51.40 8.20
CA LEU A 616 34.68 50.20 7.46
C LEU A 616 34.69 48.96 8.36
N ALA A 617 33.58 48.24 8.43
CA ALA A 617 33.48 47.00 9.20
C ALA A 617 34.39 45.89 8.63
N VAL A 618 34.47 45.81 7.30
CA VAL A 618 35.28 44.83 6.56
C VAL A 618 36.10 45.60 5.52
N SER A 619 37.29 45.09 5.18
CA SER A 619 38.08 45.65 4.08
C SER A 619 37.33 45.59 2.76
N CYS A 620 37.49 46.59 1.89
CA CYS A 620 36.99 46.58 0.52
C CYS A 620 38.15 46.62 -0.48
N ALA A 621 37.98 45.96 -1.62
CA ALA A 621 38.94 45.90 -2.71
C ALA A 621 38.73 47.03 -3.73
N ASP A 622 39.71 47.22 -4.59
CA ASP A 622 39.56 48.08 -5.77
C ASP A 622 38.45 47.55 -6.69
N ASN A 623 37.67 48.45 -7.29
CA ASN A 623 36.49 48.14 -8.12
C ASN A 623 35.30 47.50 -7.38
N ASP A 624 35.32 47.42 -6.05
CA ASP A 624 34.13 47.03 -5.28
C ASP A 624 32.98 48.01 -5.53
N ILE A 625 31.76 47.49 -5.63
CA ILE A 625 30.60 48.31 -6.00
C ILE A 625 30.12 49.10 -4.77
N VAL A 626 29.90 50.39 -4.93
CA VAL A 626 29.33 51.26 -3.90
C VAL A 626 27.91 51.68 -4.30
N GLN A 627 26.93 51.32 -3.48
CA GLN A 627 25.52 51.65 -3.68
C GLN A 627 25.11 52.81 -2.77
N PHE A 628 24.38 53.78 -3.31
CA PHE A 628 23.97 54.99 -2.60
C PHE A 628 22.46 55.06 -2.41
N TYR A 629 22.05 55.57 -1.24
CA TYR A 629 20.65 55.68 -0.85
C TYR A 629 20.38 57.03 -0.15
N THR A 630 19.23 57.65 -0.42
CA THR A 630 18.78 58.88 0.26
C THR A 630 18.14 58.64 1.63
N ALA A 631 17.82 57.38 1.93
CA ALA A 631 17.35 56.91 3.24
C ALA A 631 18.03 55.57 3.54
N VAL A 632 17.94 55.09 4.79
CA VAL A 632 18.47 53.76 5.14
C VAL A 632 17.83 52.72 4.20
N PRO A 633 18.63 51.96 3.43
CA PRO A 633 18.09 51.02 2.46
C PRO A 633 17.29 49.93 3.16
N ARG A 634 16.13 49.62 2.61
CA ARG A 634 15.32 48.52 3.13
C ARG A 634 15.87 47.20 2.60
N TYR A 635 15.93 46.20 3.48
CA TYR A 635 16.30 44.85 3.09
C TYR A 635 15.28 44.23 2.11
N MET A 636 13.99 44.47 2.39
CA MET A 636 12.84 44.10 1.58
C MET A 636 11.73 45.17 1.74
N ASP A 637 10.68 45.09 0.93
CA ASP A 637 9.51 45.94 1.15
C ASP A 637 8.89 45.63 2.52
N HIS A 638 8.61 46.68 3.28
CA HIS A 638 8.11 46.61 4.65
C HIS A 638 6.69 46.05 4.75
N ALA A 639 5.92 46.20 3.68
CA ALA A 639 4.58 45.69 3.61
C ALA A 639 4.53 44.24 3.09
N ASP A 640 5.67 43.64 2.74
CA ASP A 640 5.71 42.28 2.23
C ASP A 640 5.17 41.28 3.27
N ASN A 641 4.22 40.47 2.80
CA ASN A 641 3.56 39.40 3.53
C ASN A 641 3.14 38.30 2.55
N PRO A 642 4.06 37.41 2.13
CA PRO A 642 3.72 36.31 1.21
C PRO A 642 2.75 35.32 1.86
N TYR A 643 2.12 34.45 1.09
CA TYR A 643 1.42 33.33 1.72
C TYR A 643 2.41 32.41 2.46
N ARG A 644 1.95 31.81 3.55
CA ARG A 644 2.80 31.02 4.45
C ARG A 644 2.63 29.53 4.15
N PRO A 645 3.73 28.75 4.13
CA PRO A 645 3.63 27.33 3.92
C PRO A 645 2.86 26.68 5.07
N ARG A 646 2.02 25.70 4.77
CA ARG A 646 1.45 24.81 5.79
C ARG A 646 2.46 23.74 6.13
N HIS A 647 2.68 22.85 5.17
CA HIS A 647 3.58 21.71 5.30
C HIS A 647 4.78 21.79 4.34
N GLN A 648 4.72 22.66 3.33
CA GLN A 648 5.85 22.96 2.45
C GLN A 648 7.03 23.49 3.28
N PHE A 649 8.26 23.25 2.83
CA PHE A 649 9.50 23.57 3.57
C PHE A 649 9.72 22.87 4.93
N TRP A 650 8.78 22.05 5.44
CA TRP A 650 9.03 21.19 6.60
C TRP A 650 9.71 19.89 6.19
N PHE A 651 11.01 19.78 6.45
CA PHE A 651 11.78 18.58 6.17
C PHE A 651 11.79 17.69 7.41
N GLY A 652 10.95 16.65 7.39
CA GLY A 652 10.84 15.70 8.47
C GLY A 652 10.15 14.40 8.07
N PRO A 653 10.08 13.44 9.01
CA PRO A 653 9.51 12.11 8.75
C PRO A 653 8.08 12.15 8.19
N LEU A 654 7.20 13.02 8.71
CA LEU A 654 5.81 13.06 8.29
C LEU A 654 5.64 13.59 6.85
N SER A 655 6.40 14.61 6.44
CA SER A 655 6.39 15.08 5.03
C SER A 655 7.05 14.09 4.07
N PHE A 656 8.07 13.39 4.56
CA PHE A 656 8.77 12.34 3.81
C PHE A 656 7.86 11.13 3.54
N ILE A 657 7.07 10.71 4.52
CA ILE A 657 6.11 9.60 4.36
C ILE A 657 4.93 10.01 3.51
N ASP A 658 4.44 11.26 3.64
CA ASP A 658 3.45 11.80 2.71
C ASP A 658 3.99 11.74 1.28
N TRP A 659 5.21 12.20 1.01
CA TRP A 659 5.83 12.13 -0.32
C TRP A 659 5.90 10.70 -0.87
N LEU A 660 6.43 9.75 -0.09
CA LEU A 660 6.44 8.34 -0.50
C LEU A 660 5.04 7.77 -0.70
N GLY A 661 4.03 8.36 -0.04
CA GLY A 661 2.65 7.90 -0.01
C GLY A 661 1.67 8.72 -0.83
N ASN A 662 2.14 9.70 -1.61
CA ASN A 662 1.27 10.80 -2.01
C ASN A 662 0.37 10.36 -3.17
N TYR A 663 -0.84 9.97 -2.80
CA TYR A 663 -1.85 9.43 -3.71
C TYR A 663 -2.27 10.40 -4.83
N ASN A 664 -2.12 11.71 -4.64
CA ASN A 664 -2.54 12.72 -5.61
C ASN A 664 -1.42 13.10 -6.60
N THR A 665 -0.22 12.56 -6.40
CA THR A 665 0.93 12.76 -7.29
C THR A 665 1.25 11.46 -8.03
N PRO A 666 1.99 11.49 -9.16
CA PRO A 666 2.35 10.27 -9.90
C PRO A 666 3.31 9.33 -9.14
N GLN A 667 3.63 9.63 -7.88
CA GLN A 667 4.65 8.96 -7.10
C GLN A 667 4.03 8.25 -5.90
N PHE A 668 4.14 6.93 -5.88
CA PHE A 668 3.65 6.12 -4.76
C PHE A 668 4.57 4.93 -4.51
N TRP A 669 5.29 4.98 -3.39
CA TRP A 669 6.43 4.13 -3.05
C TRP A 669 6.40 3.58 -1.62
N TRP A 670 5.24 3.52 -0.96
CA TRP A 670 5.15 2.84 0.34
C TRP A 670 5.50 1.34 0.22
N PRO A 671 6.18 0.77 1.22
CA PRO A 671 6.38 -0.68 1.27
C PRO A 671 5.07 -1.39 1.65
N GLY A 672 4.93 -2.66 1.28
CA GLY A 672 3.69 -3.42 1.48
C GLY A 672 3.40 -3.80 2.95
N ASN A 673 4.39 -3.65 3.83
CA ASN A 673 4.32 -3.99 5.26
C ASN A 673 4.06 -2.81 6.20
N VAL A 674 3.90 -1.59 5.68
CA VAL A 674 3.47 -0.47 6.53
C VAL A 674 2.04 -0.66 6.97
N HIS A 675 1.67 -0.04 8.10
CA HIS A 675 0.30 0.01 8.61
C HIS A 675 -0.60 0.91 7.76
N GLU A 676 -0.62 0.68 6.44
CA GLU A 676 -1.58 1.25 5.52
C GLU A 676 -2.98 0.79 5.92
N ALA A 677 -3.83 1.76 6.31
CA ALA A 677 -5.09 1.60 7.02
C ALA A 677 -5.81 0.23 6.87
N GLN A 678 -6.80 0.15 5.98
CA GLN A 678 -7.66 -1.02 5.87
C GLN A 678 -6.87 -2.24 5.37
N ALA A 679 -5.99 -2.02 4.38
CA ALA A 679 -5.20 -3.04 3.74
C ALA A 679 -4.33 -3.86 4.71
N TRP A 680 -3.66 -3.21 5.69
CA TRP A 680 -2.75 -3.91 6.60
C TRP A 680 -3.48 -4.92 7.47
N ALA A 681 -4.58 -4.50 8.13
CA ALA A 681 -5.34 -5.38 9.00
C ALA A 681 -6.01 -6.53 8.20
N CYS A 682 -6.38 -6.29 6.95
CA CYS A 682 -6.91 -7.30 6.04
C CYS A 682 -5.84 -8.38 5.77
N LYS A 683 -4.62 -7.96 5.40
CA LYS A 683 -3.47 -8.86 5.20
C LYS A 683 -3.16 -9.70 6.43
N VAL A 684 -3.19 -9.12 7.63
CA VAL A 684 -2.98 -9.90 8.87
C VAL A 684 -4.06 -10.97 9.03
N GLY A 685 -5.33 -10.62 8.84
CA GLY A 685 -6.45 -11.55 8.92
C GLY A 685 -6.33 -12.70 7.92
N ILE A 686 -6.03 -12.39 6.65
CA ILE A 686 -5.80 -13.40 5.59
C ILE A 686 -4.57 -14.26 5.92
N SER A 687 -3.49 -13.67 6.44
CA SER A 687 -2.28 -14.40 6.83
C SER A 687 -2.58 -15.42 7.94
N SER A 688 -3.36 -15.03 8.95
CA SER A 688 -3.82 -15.94 10.00
C SER A 688 -4.76 -17.03 9.45
N ALA A 689 -5.61 -16.70 8.49
CA ALA A 689 -6.48 -17.68 7.85
C ALA A 689 -5.69 -18.71 7.03
N ILE A 690 -4.59 -18.30 6.38
CA ILE A 690 -3.70 -19.23 5.67
C ILE A 690 -3.08 -20.24 6.65
N ASP A 691 -2.69 -19.83 7.86
CA ASP A 691 -2.19 -20.74 8.88
C ASP A 691 -3.28 -21.73 9.36
N ASP A 692 -4.53 -21.29 9.47
CA ASP A 692 -5.67 -22.16 9.78
C ASP A 692 -5.91 -23.19 8.66
N ILE A 693 -5.90 -22.76 7.40
CA ILE A 693 -6.04 -23.63 6.23
C ILE A 693 -4.92 -24.67 6.20
N LYS A 694 -3.66 -24.21 6.37
CA LYS A 694 -2.51 -25.10 6.47
C LYS A 694 -2.77 -26.15 7.54
N ASN A 695 -3.09 -25.75 8.77
CA ASN A 695 -3.17 -26.69 9.87
C ASN A 695 -4.37 -27.65 9.78
N ASN A 696 -5.50 -27.23 9.21
CA ASN A 696 -6.76 -27.98 9.30
C ASN A 696 -7.28 -28.59 7.98
N HIS A 697 -6.69 -28.22 6.83
CA HIS A 697 -7.18 -28.62 5.51
C HIS A 697 -6.06 -29.23 4.62
N PRO A 698 -5.63 -30.48 4.90
CA PRO A 698 -4.45 -31.11 4.27
C PRO A 698 -4.53 -31.33 2.76
N ASN A 699 -5.73 -31.38 2.18
CA ASN A 699 -5.94 -31.66 0.75
C ASN A 699 -6.34 -30.42 -0.07
N ASP A 700 -6.33 -29.23 0.53
CA ASP A 700 -6.76 -28.00 -0.11
C ASP A 700 -5.57 -27.29 -0.78
N TYR A 701 -5.75 -26.92 -2.05
CA TYR A 701 -4.81 -26.07 -2.76
C TYR A 701 -5.32 -24.64 -2.68
N VAL A 702 -4.42 -23.70 -2.39
CA VAL A 702 -4.75 -22.28 -2.26
C VAL A 702 -3.96 -21.49 -3.30
N GLY A 703 -4.65 -20.65 -4.04
CA GLY A 703 -4.09 -19.64 -4.92
C GLY A 703 -4.53 -18.25 -4.47
N MET A 704 -3.81 -17.22 -4.88
CA MET A 704 -4.13 -15.84 -4.49
C MET A 704 -3.93 -14.88 -5.65
N THR A 705 -4.87 -13.94 -5.77
CA THR A 705 -4.77 -12.80 -6.67
C THR A 705 -5.22 -11.54 -5.97
N PHE A 706 -4.62 -10.42 -6.33
CA PHE A 706 -5.11 -9.09 -5.97
C PHE A 706 -5.91 -8.51 -7.11
N PHE A 707 -6.66 -7.45 -6.84
CA PHE A 707 -7.21 -6.58 -7.87
C PHE A 707 -7.13 -5.11 -7.47
N SER A 708 -7.15 -4.26 -8.48
CA SER A 708 -7.04 -2.80 -8.46
C SER A 708 -7.45 -2.32 -9.87
N SER A 709 -7.08 -1.12 -10.30
CA SER A 709 -7.11 -0.76 -11.72
C SER A 709 -6.18 -1.69 -12.52
N PRO A 710 -6.70 -2.49 -13.47
CA PRO A 710 -5.86 -3.35 -14.27
C PRO A 710 -5.05 -2.52 -15.28
N LYS A 711 -3.87 -3.01 -15.67
CA LYS A 711 -3.23 -2.56 -16.92
C LYS A 711 -4.10 -3.00 -18.09
N THR A 712 -4.47 -2.07 -18.96
CA THR A 712 -5.22 -2.35 -20.19
C THR A 712 -4.33 -2.43 -21.43
N SER A 713 -3.04 -2.13 -21.29
CA SER A 713 -2.01 -2.26 -22.32
C SER A 713 -0.61 -2.30 -21.68
N ALA A 714 0.40 -2.64 -22.47
CA ALA A 714 1.82 -2.63 -22.06
C ALA A 714 2.27 -1.30 -21.45
N GLY A 715 1.83 -0.17 -22.02
CA GLY A 715 2.15 1.18 -21.55
C GLY A 715 1.18 1.75 -20.51
N GLY A 716 0.13 1.00 -20.14
CA GLY A 716 -0.93 1.48 -19.25
C GLY A 716 -0.49 1.62 -17.77
N SER A 717 -1.10 2.57 -17.06
CA SER A 717 -0.96 2.76 -15.61
C SER A 717 -1.99 1.91 -14.86
N GLY A 718 -1.59 0.73 -14.39
CA GLY A 718 -2.43 -0.21 -13.64
C GLY A 718 -1.57 -1.32 -13.07
N GLN A 719 -2.16 -2.27 -12.34
CA GLN A 719 -1.45 -3.33 -11.64
C GLN A 719 -2.32 -4.58 -11.42
N HIS A 720 -1.70 -5.64 -10.91
CA HIS A 720 -2.34 -6.92 -10.54
C HIS A 720 -3.02 -7.67 -11.70
N ASN A 721 -2.37 -7.71 -12.87
CA ASN A 721 -2.87 -8.43 -14.05
C ASN A 721 -2.62 -9.96 -14.03
N GLN A 722 -2.06 -10.49 -12.96
CA GLN A 722 -1.69 -11.90 -12.86
C GLN A 722 -1.91 -12.42 -11.44
N ALA A 723 -2.01 -13.74 -11.29
CA ALA A 723 -2.00 -14.36 -9.99
C ALA A 723 -0.70 -14.03 -9.25
N VAL A 724 -0.81 -13.79 -7.94
CA VAL A 724 0.34 -13.50 -7.07
C VAL A 724 1.00 -14.81 -6.66
N VAL A 725 0.16 -15.81 -6.33
CA VAL A 725 0.59 -17.18 -6.06
C VAL A 725 -0.36 -18.15 -6.79
N PRO A 726 0.19 -19.08 -7.59
CA PRO A 726 -0.63 -20.08 -8.28
C PRO A 726 -1.19 -21.13 -7.30
N LEU A 727 -2.18 -21.91 -7.73
CA LEU A 727 -2.77 -22.97 -6.90
C LEU A 727 -1.71 -23.98 -6.43
N GLY A 728 -1.60 -24.16 -5.12
CA GLY A 728 -0.71 -25.14 -4.51
C GLY A 728 -0.81 -25.14 -2.98
N ARG A 729 0.22 -25.67 -2.31
CA ARG A 729 0.33 -25.68 -0.83
C ARG A 729 1.55 -24.92 -0.32
N ASP A 730 2.04 -23.97 -1.09
CA ASP A 730 3.12 -23.07 -0.66
C ASP A 730 2.55 -21.94 0.20
N TYR A 731 2.13 -22.31 1.42
CA TYR A 731 1.49 -21.41 2.37
C TYR A 731 2.41 -20.28 2.84
N GLN A 732 3.74 -20.52 2.88
CA GLN A 732 4.69 -19.47 3.25
C GLN A 732 4.79 -18.41 2.13
N LYS A 733 4.86 -18.84 0.87
CA LYS A 733 4.83 -17.93 -0.27
C LYS A 733 3.55 -17.10 -0.31
N LEU A 734 2.39 -17.70 -0.02
CA LEU A 734 1.13 -16.98 0.14
C LEU A 734 1.23 -15.87 1.18
N LYS A 735 1.80 -16.17 2.36
CA LYS A 735 1.96 -15.19 3.44
C LYS A 735 2.96 -14.09 3.07
N ASP A 736 4.13 -14.44 2.54
CA ASP A 736 5.15 -13.46 2.15
C ASP A 736 4.66 -12.52 1.03
N SER A 737 3.87 -13.04 0.10
CA SER A 737 3.27 -12.27 -1.00
C SER A 737 2.23 -11.22 -0.56
N LEU A 738 1.74 -11.27 0.68
CA LEU A 738 0.88 -10.20 1.23
C LEU A 738 1.69 -8.94 1.58
N TRP A 739 3.00 -9.05 1.76
CA TRP A 739 3.84 -8.01 2.36
C TRP A 739 4.95 -7.50 1.44
N PHE A 740 5.50 -8.37 0.60
CA PHE A 740 6.77 -8.12 -0.08
C PHE A 740 6.66 -8.13 -1.61
N PRO A 741 7.57 -7.42 -2.31
CA PRO A 741 7.62 -7.45 -3.78
C PRO A 741 7.82 -8.87 -4.31
N PRO A 742 7.14 -9.27 -5.41
CA PRO A 742 7.18 -10.62 -5.95
C PRO A 742 8.58 -11.20 -6.15
N THR A 743 9.52 -10.43 -6.71
CA THR A 743 10.90 -10.89 -6.98
C THR A 743 11.68 -11.22 -5.71
N THR A 744 11.34 -10.58 -4.59
CA THR A 744 11.96 -10.85 -3.28
C THR A 744 11.35 -12.07 -2.60
N VAL A 745 10.09 -12.40 -2.89
CA VAL A 745 9.39 -13.57 -2.32
C VAL A 745 9.87 -14.86 -2.97
N VAL A 746 10.08 -14.86 -4.29
CA VAL A 746 10.59 -16.03 -5.02
C VAL A 746 12.10 -16.25 -4.85
N GLY A 747 12.78 -15.38 -4.07
CA GLY A 747 14.21 -15.50 -3.74
C GLY A 747 15.17 -15.03 -4.82
N SER A 748 14.71 -14.33 -5.86
CA SER A 748 15.57 -13.85 -6.96
C SER A 748 16.48 -12.70 -6.54
N VAL A 749 16.03 -11.84 -5.61
CA VAL A 749 16.79 -10.72 -5.05
C VAL A 749 16.41 -10.51 -3.58
N SER A 750 17.31 -9.95 -2.76
CA SER A 750 17.02 -9.68 -1.34
C SER A 750 16.21 -8.41 -1.11
N TYR A 751 16.38 -7.41 -1.98
CA TYR A 751 15.66 -6.14 -1.95
C TYR A 751 15.49 -5.57 -3.36
N ILE A 752 14.53 -4.66 -3.51
CA ILE A 752 14.36 -3.81 -4.70
C ILE A 752 14.59 -2.34 -4.33
N THR A 753 14.67 -1.48 -5.34
CA THR A 753 14.69 -0.03 -5.22
C THR A 753 13.40 0.58 -5.79
N PRO A 754 13.08 1.85 -5.47
CA PRO A 754 11.92 2.53 -6.06
C PRO A 754 11.91 2.63 -7.60
N TYR A 755 13.07 2.39 -8.24
CA TYR A 755 13.25 2.50 -9.68
C TYR A 755 13.10 1.17 -10.42
N ASP A 756 13.01 0.05 -9.69
CA ASP A 756 12.83 -1.26 -10.30
C ASP A 756 11.38 -1.46 -10.77
N SER A 757 11.20 -2.17 -11.88
CA SER A 757 9.86 -2.44 -12.45
C SER A 757 8.95 -3.22 -11.50
N ASP A 758 9.52 -4.03 -10.60
CA ASP A 758 8.78 -4.79 -9.59
C ASP A 758 8.18 -3.90 -8.48
N MET A 759 8.61 -2.64 -8.36
CA MET A 759 8.05 -1.68 -7.41
C MET A 759 6.54 -1.47 -7.62
N ALA A 760 6.07 -1.57 -8.86
CA ALA A 760 4.64 -1.48 -9.19
C ALA A 760 3.81 -2.68 -8.72
N ASN A 761 4.44 -3.80 -8.34
CA ASN A 761 3.76 -5.01 -7.86
C ASN A 761 3.86 -5.19 -6.35
N VAL A 762 4.45 -4.23 -5.63
CA VAL A 762 4.42 -4.22 -4.16
C VAL A 762 2.96 -4.27 -3.71
N PRO A 763 2.58 -5.18 -2.78
CA PRO A 763 1.19 -5.36 -2.39
C PRO A 763 0.74 -4.19 -1.51
N ARG A 764 0.21 -3.13 -2.12
CA ARG A 764 -0.28 -1.91 -1.44
C ARG A 764 -1.49 -1.36 -2.16
N ALA A 765 -2.35 -0.68 -1.42
CA ALA A 765 -3.60 -0.14 -1.94
C ALA A 765 -3.34 0.99 -2.94
N ASN A 766 -3.82 0.88 -4.18
CA ASN A 766 -3.72 1.94 -5.19
C ASN A 766 -4.78 1.74 -6.29
N GLY A 767 -5.06 2.77 -7.09
CA GLY A 767 -5.95 2.69 -8.24
C GLY A 767 -7.43 2.57 -7.88
N GLY A 768 -8.25 2.23 -8.86
CA GLY A 768 -9.68 1.96 -8.70
C GLY A 768 -10.00 0.51 -8.36
N THR A 769 -11.29 0.22 -8.30
CA THR A 769 -11.84 -1.04 -7.75
C THR A 769 -12.42 -1.88 -8.89
N CYS A 770 -11.65 -2.86 -9.39
CA CYS A 770 -12.01 -3.73 -10.53
C CYS A 770 -12.08 -5.22 -10.13
N PRO A 771 -13.12 -5.66 -9.43
CA PRO A 771 -13.23 -7.06 -9.00
C PRO A 771 -13.35 -8.05 -10.18
N GLY A 772 -13.86 -7.59 -11.34
CA GLY A 772 -13.93 -8.39 -12.55
C GLY A 772 -12.58 -8.97 -12.98
N MET A 773 -11.48 -8.21 -12.82
CA MET A 773 -10.14 -8.71 -13.11
C MET A 773 -9.75 -9.88 -12.19
N GLY A 774 -10.01 -9.73 -10.88
CA GLY A 774 -9.76 -10.79 -9.90
C GLY A 774 -10.51 -12.08 -10.21
N PHE A 775 -11.79 -11.98 -10.59
CA PHE A 775 -12.60 -13.14 -10.97
C PHE A 775 -12.14 -13.80 -12.28
N MET A 776 -11.72 -13.03 -13.29
CA MET A 776 -11.18 -13.61 -14.53
C MET A 776 -9.85 -14.35 -14.29
N ILE A 777 -8.96 -13.80 -13.45
CA ILE A 777 -7.75 -14.51 -13.01
C ILE A 777 -8.12 -15.77 -12.23
N ALA A 778 -9.13 -15.70 -11.36
CA ALA A 778 -9.59 -16.85 -10.59
C ALA A 778 -10.14 -17.97 -11.50
N TYR A 779 -10.90 -17.60 -12.54
CA TYR A 779 -11.34 -18.55 -13.57
C TYR A 779 -10.15 -19.25 -14.23
N ASN A 780 -9.10 -18.52 -14.60
CA ASN A 780 -7.90 -19.10 -15.21
C ASN A 780 -7.14 -20.02 -14.23
N LEU A 781 -7.04 -19.64 -12.95
CA LEU A 781 -6.40 -20.46 -11.91
C LEU A 781 -7.11 -21.83 -11.76
N PHE A 782 -8.44 -21.87 -11.78
CA PHE A 782 -9.19 -23.13 -11.71
C PHE A 782 -9.16 -23.99 -12.96
N SER A 783 -8.70 -23.44 -14.09
CA SER A 783 -8.57 -24.18 -15.33
C SER A 783 -7.50 -25.25 -15.21
N SER A 784 -7.71 -26.39 -15.88
CA SER A 784 -6.72 -27.45 -16.01
C SER A 784 -5.95 -27.35 -17.35
N SER A 785 -6.04 -26.23 -18.07
CA SER A 785 -5.41 -26.08 -19.38
C SER A 785 -3.88 -26.06 -19.29
N VAL A 786 -3.25 -27.03 -19.96
CA VAL A 786 -1.78 -27.15 -19.99
C VAL A 786 -1.17 -26.20 -21.01
N SER A 787 -1.61 -26.30 -22.28
CA SER A 787 -1.03 -25.55 -23.40
C SER A 787 -1.31 -24.05 -23.35
N ASN A 788 -2.49 -23.64 -22.85
CA ASN A 788 -2.87 -22.23 -22.82
C ASN A 788 -2.52 -21.52 -21.51
N LEU A 789 -2.32 -22.22 -20.39
CA LEU A 789 -2.15 -21.57 -19.10
C LEU A 789 -0.95 -22.09 -18.32
N ARG A 790 -0.91 -23.39 -17.99
CA ARG A 790 0.07 -23.96 -17.05
C ARG A 790 1.51 -23.60 -17.38
N ASN A 791 1.84 -23.65 -18.67
CA ASN A 791 3.19 -23.42 -19.21
C ASN A 791 3.29 -22.13 -20.03
N TYR A 792 2.31 -21.22 -19.92
CA TYR A 792 2.25 -20.02 -20.75
C TYR A 792 3.25 -18.94 -20.33
N ALA A 793 3.22 -18.55 -19.05
CA ALA A 793 4.21 -17.65 -18.46
C ALA A 793 5.61 -18.27 -18.62
N GLN A 794 6.62 -17.43 -18.88
CA GLN A 794 7.90 -17.89 -19.40
C GLN A 794 8.40 -19.13 -18.65
N PRO A 795 8.75 -20.22 -19.36
CA PRO A 795 8.77 -21.58 -18.84
C PRO A 795 10.06 -21.83 -18.03
N SER A 796 10.28 -21.07 -16.98
CA SER A 796 11.12 -21.49 -15.87
C SER A 796 10.24 -22.24 -14.87
N GLY A 797 10.82 -23.20 -14.13
CA GLY A 797 10.10 -23.87 -13.03
C GLY A 797 9.49 -22.88 -12.01
N THR A 798 10.00 -21.66 -11.97
CA THR A 798 9.59 -20.57 -11.07
C THR A 798 8.22 -19.97 -11.39
N TYR A 799 7.83 -19.84 -12.66
CA TYR A 799 6.58 -19.16 -13.08
C TYR A 799 5.47 -20.10 -13.55
N ARG A 800 5.64 -21.41 -13.37
CA ARG A 800 4.63 -22.42 -13.68
C ARG A 800 3.31 -22.10 -12.96
N GLY A 801 2.21 -22.11 -13.71
CA GLY A 801 0.86 -21.94 -13.17
C GLY A 801 0.41 -20.51 -12.87
N TYR A 802 1.27 -19.49 -13.07
CA TYR A 802 0.92 -18.09 -12.79
C TYR A 802 -0.15 -17.51 -13.73
N ALA A 803 -0.25 -18.03 -14.95
CA ALA A 803 -1.36 -17.74 -15.85
C ALA A 803 -2.58 -18.65 -15.61
N GLY A 804 -2.50 -19.59 -14.66
CA GLY A 804 -3.50 -20.63 -14.41
C GLY A 804 -3.07 -22.03 -14.88
N GLY A 805 -4.01 -22.97 -14.97
CA GLY A 805 -3.74 -24.32 -15.53
C GLY A 805 -3.37 -25.39 -14.49
N LEU A 806 -3.32 -25.04 -13.21
CA LEU A 806 -3.07 -25.97 -12.10
C LEU A 806 -4.36 -26.45 -11.41
N GLY A 807 -5.55 -26.06 -11.87
CA GLY A 807 -6.80 -26.55 -11.30
C GLY A 807 -6.93 -28.08 -11.42
N ARG A 808 -7.26 -28.75 -10.31
CA ARG A 808 -7.31 -30.21 -10.21
C ARG A 808 -8.67 -30.72 -10.69
N LYS A 809 -8.73 -31.59 -11.71
CA LYS A 809 -9.99 -32.15 -12.21
C LYS A 809 -10.69 -32.96 -11.10
N GLY A 810 -11.93 -32.61 -10.78
CA GLY A 810 -12.72 -33.30 -9.76
C GLY A 810 -12.56 -32.77 -8.32
N ALA A 811 -11.73 -31.76 -8.08
CA ALA A 811 -11.76 -31.01 -6.81
C ALA A 811 -12.95 -30.03 -6.79
N GLU A 812 -13.46 -29.72 -5.59
CA GLU A 812 -14.44 -28.64 -5.42
C GLU A 812 -13.76 -27.28 -5.67
N ARG A 813 -14.50 -26.30 -6.16
CA ARG A 813 -14.01 -24.94 -6.41
C ARG A 813 -14.58 -23.97 -5.40
N LEU A 814 -13.72 -23.18 -4.77
CA LEU A 814 -14.09 -22.20 -3.77
C LEU A 814 -13.35 -20.89 -4.02
N ILE A 815 -14.09 -19.79 -4.17
CA ILE A 815 -13.53 -18.44 -4.15
C ILE A 815 -13.94 -17.77 -2.85
N ILE A 816 -12.98 -17.13 -2.20
CA ILE A 816 -13.19 -16.20 -1.09
C ILE A 816 -12.80 -14.83 -1.61
N PHE A 817 -13.79 -13.99 -1.84
CA PHE A 817 -13.65 -12.66 -2.40
C PHE A 817 -13.81 -11.60 -1.31
N GLU A 818 -12.77 -10.82 -1.08
CA GLU A 818 -12.75 -9.74 -0.09
C GLU A 818 -12.66 -8.38 -0.80
N THR A 819 -13.43 -7.40 -0.33
CA THR A 819 -13.46 -6.02 -0.86
C THR A 819 -14.20 -5.06 0.08
N ASP A 820 -13.97 -3.77 -0.12
CA ASP A 820 -14.79 -2.70 0.48
C ASP A 820 -16.20 -2.56 -0.13
N GLY A 821 -16.47 -3.28 -1.22
CA GLY A 821 -17.78 -3.36 -1.87
C GLY A 821 -18.13 -2.15 -2.72
N ALA A 822 -17.17 -1.28 -3.08
CA ALA A 822 -17.39 -0.07 -3.88
C ALA A 822 -16.74 -0.13 -5.28
N PRO A 823 -17.12 -1.10 -6.13
CA PRO A 823 -16.54 -1.26 -7.46
C PRO A 823 -16.82 -0.06 -8.37
N ASN A 824 -15.81 0.36 -9.13
CA ASN A 824 -15.87 1.59 -9.94
C ASN A 824 -15.04 1.54 -11.23
N THR A 825 -14.31 0.44 -11.48
CA THR A 825 -13.42 0.29 -12.63
C THR A 825 -13.78 -0.95 -13.44
N GLY A 826 -13.99 -0.79 -14.75
CA GLY A 826 -14.27 -1.88 -15.69
C GLY A 826 -13.00 -2.53 -16.25
N GLY A 827 -13.01 -3.86 -16.33
CA GLY A 827 -11.96 -4.66 -16.96
C GLY A 827 -12.60 -5.85 -17.66
N PHE A 828 -12.44 -5.93 -18.99
CA PHE A 828 -13.19 -6.86 -19.82
C PHE A 828 -12.28 -7.77 -20.62
N ALA A 829 -12.64 -9.04 -20.71
CA ALA A 829 -12.06 -9.99 -21.64
C ALA A 829 -13.10 -11.05 -21.99
N THR A 830 -12.94 -11.69 -23.14
CA THR A 830 -13.78 -12.80 -23.56
C THR A 830 -13.10 -14.13 -23.28
N ILE A 831 -13.90 -15.16 -23.02
CA ILE A 831 -13.39 -16.53 -22.92
C ILE A 831 -12.93 -17.01 -24.29
N GLN A 832 -11.82 -17.73 -24.28
CA GLN A 832 -11.20 -18.41 -25.41
C GLN A 832 -11.08 -19.91 -25.09
N GLY A 833 -10.92 -20.74 -26.12
CA GLY A 833 -10.80 -22.19 -25.96
C GLY A 833 -12.14 -22.90 -25.68
N THR A 834 -12.07 -24.21 -25.49
CA THR A 834 -13.26 -25.06 -25.28
C THR A 834 -13.02 -26.08 -24.16
N GLY A 835 -14.10 -26.49 -23.48
CA GLY A 835 -14.05 -27.50 -22.42
C GLY A 835 -13.04 -27.15 -21.33
N SER A 836 -12.23 -28.13 -20.92
CA SER A 836 -11.18 -27.94 -19.90
C SER A 836 -10.01 -27.03 -20.33
N ASN A 837 -9.99 -26.56 -21.58
CA ASN A 837 -9.00 -25.63 -22.12
C ASN A 837 -9.49 -24.18 -22.16
N SER A 838 -10.69 -23.89 -21.64
CA SER A 838 -11.25 -22.53 -21.61
C SER A 838 -10.49 -21.61 -20.66
N TYR A 839 -10.32 -20.34 -21.06
CA TYR A 839 -9.60 -19.31 -20.31
C TYR A 839 -9.98 -17.89 -20.75
N TYR A 840 -9.79 -16.90 -19.88
CA TYR A 840 -9.81 -15.48 -20.24
C TYR A 840 -8.43 -15.04 -20.77
N LYS A 841 -8.41 -14.35 -21.91
CA LYS A 841 -7.19 -13.91 -22.60
C LYS A 841 -6.56 -12.66 -21.95
N ILE A 842 -6.06 -12.82 -20.73
CA ILE A 842 -5.46 -11.77 -19.87
C ILE A 842 -4.12 -12.22 -19.25
N ARG A 843 -3.38 -13.06 -19.97
CA ARG A 843 -2.21 -13.78 -19.46
C ARG A 843 -0.93 -12.95 -19.57
N MET A 844 -0.12 -12.95 -18.52
CA MET A 844 1.22 -12.34 -18.54
C MET A 844 2.27 -13.40 -18.88
N LYS A 845 2.92 -13.29 -20.04
CA LYS A 845 3.99 -14.21 -20.45
C LYS A 845 5.34 -13.83 -19.84
N TYR A 846 5.66 -12.53 -19.87
CA TYR A 846 6.94 -11.98 -19.40
C TYR A 846 6.70 -10.89 -18.36
N PRO A 847 6.58 -11.25 -17.06
CA PRO A 847 6.36 -10.26 -16.00
C PRO A 847 7.49 -9.23 -15.89
N THR A 848 8.73 -9.60 -16.25
CA THR A 848 9.90 -8.72 -16.24
C THR A 848 10.02 -7.84 -17.50
N ASN A 849 9.28 -8.16 -18.57
CA ASN A 849 9.20 -7.39 -19.80
C ASN A 849 7.72 -7.21 -20.18
N VAL A 850 7.03 -6.32 -19.46
CA VAL A 850 5.61 -6.02 -19.68
C VAL A 850 5.28 -5.52 -21.09
N SER A 851 6.27 -4.97 -21.81
CA SER A 851 6.11 -4.54 -23.21
C SER A 851 6.12 -5.66 -24.25
N ASP A 852 6.43 -6.90 -23.85
CA ASP A 852 6.37 -8.04 -24.77
C ASP A 852 4.95 -8.22 -25.32
N SER A 853 4.83 -8.37 -26.64
CA SER A 853 3.54 -8.49 -27.34
C SER A 853 2.81 -9.80 -27.04
N SER A 854 3.50 -10.77 -26.43
CA SER A 854 2.89 -11.98 -25.91
C SER A 854 2.17 -11.75 -24.57
N ASN A 855 2.31 -10.59 -23.92
CA ASN A 855 1.49 -10.27 -22.75
C ASN A 855 0.10 -9.84 -23.22
N GLU A 856 -0.93 -10.36 -22.56
CA GLU A 856 -2.32 -10.12 -22.90
C GLU A 856 -3.00 -9.34 -21.77
N PHE A 857 -3.72 -8.28 -22.15
CA PHE A 857 -4.33 -7.34 -21.22
C PHE A 857 -5.86 -7.31 -21.40
N PRO A 858 -6.65 -7.07 -20.35
CA PRO A 858 -8.08 -6.77 -20.50
C PRO A 858 -8.27 -5.45 -21.24
N SER A 859 -9.42 -5.28 -21.89
CA SER A 859 -9.87 -3.96 -22.34
C SER A 859 -10.46 -3.16 -21.18
N GLY A 860 -10.27 -1.84 -21.18
CA GLY A 860 -10.93 -0.93 -20.24
C GLY A 860 -12.32 -0.48 -20.72
N GLY A 861 -13.05 0.23 -19.87
CA GLY A 861 -14.34 0.83 -20.19
C GLY A 861 -15.17 1.20 -18.95
N THR A 862 -16.40 1.66 -19.16
CA THR A 862 -17.32 2.06 -18.09
C THR A 862 -17.72 0.84 -17.26
N TYR A 863 -17.61 0.97 -15.94
CA TYR A 863 -18.00 -0.08 -15.01
C TYR A 863 -19.51 -0.29 -14.95
N ALA A 864 -19.95 -1.55 -14.91
CA ALA A 864 -21.27 -1.95 -14.44
C ALA A 864 -21.19 -3.26 -13.64
N ASP A 865 -21.99 -3.35 -12.58
CA ASP A 865 -22.11 -4.54 -11.72
C ASP A 865 -22.32 -5.84 -12.49
N ASN A 866 -23.17 -5.78 -13.52
CA ASN A 866 -23.53 -6.94 -14.32
C ASN A 866 -22.31 -7.59 -15.00
N ASP A 867 -21.26 -6.82 -15.30
CA ASP A 867 -20.05 -7.35 -15.91
C ASP A 867 -19.30 -8.28 -14.96
N VAL A 868 -19.27 -7.92 -13.67
CA VAL A 868 -18.70 -8.77 -12.60
C VAL A 868 -19.58 -10.01 -12.40
N TYR A 869 -20.90 -9.81 -12.32
CA TYR A 869 -21.85 -10.92 -12.14
C TYR A 869 -21.77 -11.94 -13.27
N ASN A 870 -21.53 -11.50 -14.51
CA ASN A 870 -21.38 -12.40 -15.66
C ASN A 870 -20.16 -13.31 -15.53
N VAL A 871 -19.02 -12.79 -15.04
CA VAL A 871 -17.82 -13.61 -14.79
C VAL A 871 -18.09 -14.61 -13.65
N VAL A 872 -18.77 -14.19 -12.57
CA VAL A 872 -19.14 -15.07 -11.45
C VAL A 872 -20.08 -16.20 -11.91
N LYS A 873 -21.12 -15.87 -12.68
CA LYS A 873 -22.02 -16.85 -13.32
C LYS A 873 -21.23 -17.83 -14.18
N GLN A 874 -20.25 -17.33 -14.94
CA GLN A 874 -19.43 -18.15 -15.82
C GLN A 874 -18.51 -19.11 -15.06
N ILE A 875 -17.93 -18.69 -13.92
CA ILE A 875 -17.18 -19.59 -13.02
C ILE A 875 -18.11 -20.69 -12.49
N CYS A 876 -19.34 -20.32 -12.15
CA CYS A 876 -20.34 -21.19 -11.54
C CYS A 876 -21.18 -22.01 -12.54
N ALA A 877 -21.02 -21.79 -13.84
CA ALA A 877 -21.67 -22.54 -14.91
C ALA A 877 -21.26 -24.03 -14.86
N MET A 878 -22.07 -24.88 -15.49
CA MET A 878 -21.79 -26.32 -15.51
C MET A 878 -20.59 -26.61 -16.42
N THR A 879 -19.81 -27.63 -16.08
CA THR A 879 -18.72 -28.11 -16.94
C THR A 879 -19.22 -28.62 -18.31
N THR A 880 -20.52 -28.86 -18.43
CA THR A 880 -21.20 -29.33 -19.64
C THR A 880 -21.82 -28.21 -20.48
N ASP A 881 -21.79 -26.96 -20.01
CA ASP A 881 -22.34 -25.83 -20.75
C ASP A 881 -21.46 -25.47 -21.96
N THR A 882 -22.05 -24.80 -22.96
CA THR A 882 -21.36 -24.41 -24.20
C THR A 882 -20.15 -23.52 -23.94
N THR A 883 -20.27 -22.59 -22.99
CA THR A 883 -19.13 -21.91 -22.37
C THR A 883 -19.01 -22.48 -20.95
N PRO A 884 -18.06 -23.41 -20.71
CA PRO A 884 -18.06 -24.19 -19.48
C PRO A 884 -17.63 -23.38 -18.27
N GLY A 885 -18.26 -23.65 -17.13
CA GLY A 885 -17.75 -23.26 -15.81
C GLY A 885 -17.12 -24.43 -15.08
N TYR A 886 -17.08 -24.36 -13.75
CA TYR A 886 -16.48 -25.39 -12.91
C TYR A 886 -17.46 -26.11 -11.98
N SER A 887 -18.76 -25.91 -12.17
CA SER A 887 -19.78 -26.65 -11.42
C SER A 887 -20.10 -28.00 -12.07
N THR A 888 -20.40 -28.97 -11.22
CA THR A 888 -21.02 -30.23 -11.58
C THR A 888 -22.29 -30.42 -10.75
N THR A 889 -23.14 -31.39 -11.10
CA THR A 889 -24.37 -31.68 -10.36
C THR A 889 -24.11 -32.07 -8.90
N ARG A 890 -22.94 -32.69 -8.63
CA ARG A 890 -22.53 -33.16 -7.30
C ARG A 890 -21.66 -32.15 -6.55
N LYS A 891 -20.90 -31.33 -7.27
CA LYS A 891 -19.93 -30.37 -6.72
C LYS A 891 -20.11 -29.04 -7.43
N LYS A 892 -20.87 -28.13 -6.84
CA LYS A 892 -21.04 -26.77 -7.36
C LYS A 892 -19.81 -25.92 -7.01
N ALA A 893 -19.35 -25.09 -7.93
CA ALA A 893 -18.39 -24.04 -7.60
C ALA A 893 -19.08 -23.01 -6.70
N LYS A 894 -18.34 -22.53 -5.69
CA LYS A 894 -18.85 -21.60 -4.68
C LYS A 894 -18.04 -20.30 -4.66
N VAL A 895 -18.72 -19.17 -4.53
CA VAL A 895 -18.10 -17.85 -4.34
C VAL A 895 -18.69 -17.21 -3.10
N TYR A 896 -17.86 -17.10 -2.06
CA TYR A 896 -18.17 -16.33 -0.86
C TYR A 896 -17.63 -14.92 -1.00
N SER A 897 -18.37 -13.93 -0.52
CA SER A 897 -17.90 -12.56 -0.42
C SER A 897 -17.73 -12.14 1.04
N LEU A 898 -16.73 -11.30 1.31
CA LEU A 898 -16.43 -10.71 2.60
C LEU A 898 -16.38 -9.20 2.41
N GLY A 899 -17.24 -8.48 3.12
CA GLY A 899 -17.25 -7.03 3.13
C GLY A 899 -16.28 -6.52 4.17
N TYR A 900 -15.27 -5.75 3.76
CA TYR A 900 -14.20 -5.27 4.63
C TYR A 900 -14.19 -3.75 4.77
N GLY A 901 -13.89 -3.23 5.96
CA GLY A 901 -13.68 -1.80 6.20
C GLY A 901 -14.76 -1.17 7.08
N SER A 902 -14.56 0.11 7.43
CA SER A 902 -15.49 0.86 8.30
C SER A 902 -16.87 1.04 7.65
N PHE A 903 -16.95 0.91 6.33
CA PHE A 903 -18.20 1.00 5.60
C PHE A 903 -19.20 -0.10 5.96
N PHE A 904 -18.73 -1.28 6.40
CA PHE A 904 -19.61 -2.39 6.81
C PHE A 904 -20.01 -2.32 8.28
N ASP A 905 -19.63 -1.28 9.02
CA ASP A 905 -20.13 -1.06 10.38
C ASP A 905 -21.63 -0.68 10.35
N PRO A 906 -22.50 -1.41 11.06
CA PRO A 906 -23.93 -1.05 11.17
C PRO A 906 -24.18 0.40 11.64
N THR A 907 -23.24 1.04 12.34
CA THR A 907 -23.38 2.45 12.76
C THR A 907 -23.30 3.44 11.59
N ASN A 908 -22.76 3.02 10.45
CA ASN A 908 -22.47 3.87 9.29
C ASN A 908 -23.51 3.72 8.15
N SER A 909 -24.75 3.36 8.50
CA SER A 909 -25.84 3.11 7.56
C SER A 909 -26.03 4.28 6.58
N SER A 910 -25.94 3.98 5.28
CA SER A 910 -26.07 4.94 4.18
C SER A 910 -26.53 4.24 2.90
N ALA A 911 -26.96 4.99 1.89
CA ALA A 911 -27.37 4.43 0.59
C ALA A 911 -26.23 3.62 -0.06
N GLY A 912 -24.99 4.15 -0.03
CA GLY A 912 -23.85 3.40 -0.56
C GLY A 912 -23.57 2.10 0.21
N GLN A 913 -23.84 2.05 1.52
CA GLN A 913 -23.66 0.81 2.30
C GLN A 913 -24.64 -0.26 1.81
N THR A 914 -25.87 0.14 1.53
CA THR A 914 -26.87 -0.74 0.93
C THR A 914 -26.39 -1.25 -0.44
N ASP A 915 -25.89 -0.37 -1.30
CA ASP A 915 -25.39 -0.75 -2.63
C ASP A 915 -24.22 -1.75 -2.54
N ALA A 916 -23.27 -1.52 -1.62
CA ALA A 916 -22.15 -2.45 -1.39
C ALA A 916 -22.61 -3.81 -0.85
N LEU A 917 -23.58 -3.83 0.08
CA LEU A 917 -24.15 -5.08 0.60
C LEU A 917 -24.94 -5.82 -0.49
N ASP A 918 -25.71 -5.11 -1.31
CA ASP A 918 -26.44 -5.67 -2.45
C ASP A 918 -25.48 -6.27 -3.48
N PHE A 919 -24.38 -5.58 -3.79
CA PHE A 919 -23.33 -6.07 -4.67
C PHE A 919 -22.71 -7.38 -4.16
N LEU A 920 -22.23 -7.38 -2.91
CA LEU A 920 -21.59 -8.55 -2.31
C LEU A 920 -22.55 -9.73 -2.21
N GLN A 921 -23.79 -9.48 -1.81
CA GLN A 921 -24.80 -10.53 -1.71
C GLN A 921 -25.17 -11.09 -3.08
N THR A 922 -25.28 -10.24 -4.11
CA THR A 922 -25.55 -10.68 -5.49
C THR A 922 -24.41 -11.53 -6.05
N VAL A 923 -23.14 -11.22 -5.71
CA VAL A 923 -22.00 -12.09 -5.99
C VAL A 923 -22.18 -13.47 -5.35
N GLN A 924 -22.61 -13.55 -4.07
CA GLN A 924 -22.84 -14.85 -3.41
C GLN A 924 -24.01 -15.63 -4.02
N TYR A 925 -25.04 -14.92 -4.47
CA TYR A 925 -26.22 -15.53 -5.09
C TYR A 925 -25.84 -16.22 -6.40
N TYR A 926 -25.16 -15.50 -7.30
CA TYR A 926 -24.62 -16.10 -8.53
C TYR A 926 -23.48 -17.08 -8.26
N GLY A 927 -22.83 -16.95 -7.10
CA GLY A 927 -21.81 -17.82 -6.55
C GLY A 927 -22.31 -19.12 -5.93
N ASN A 928 -23.59 -19.51 -6.07
CA ASN A 928 -24.19 -20.70 -5.45
C ASN A 928 -24.10 -20.77 -3.91
N VAL A 929 -23.90 -19.65 -3.21
CA VAL A 929 -23.81 -19.58 -1.75
C VAL A 929 -25.08 -19.00 -1.13
N ALA A 930 -25.61 -17.92 -1.69
CA ALA A 930 -26.80 -17.24 -1.17
C ALA A 930 -28.07 -17.62 -1.93
N THR A 931 -29.23 -17.44 -1.28
CA THR A 931 -30.56 -17.71 -1.84
C THR A 931 -31.31 -16.46 -2.32
N SER A 932 -30.75 -15.27 -2.10
CA SER A 932 -31.32 -13.97 -2.44
C SER A 932 -30.22 -13.00 -2.83
N THR A 933 -30.53 -12.03 -3.69
CA THR A 933 -29.66 -10.92 -4.09
C THR A 933 -29.73 -9.72 -3.14
N SER A 934 -30.69 -9.68 -2.22
CA SER A 934 -30.87 -8.54 -1.32
C SER A 934 -29.81 -8.49 -0.21
N GLY A 935 -29.02 -7.42 -0.17
CA GLY A 935 -27.97 -7.12 0.79
C GLY A 935 -28.43 -7.09 2.24
N ALA A 936 -29.73 -6.89 2.51
CA ALA A 936 -30.31 -7.08 3.84
C ALA A 936 -30.14 -8.52 4.37
N SER A 937 -29.95 -9.50 3.49
CA SER A 937 -29.65 -10.90 3.82
C SER A 937 -28.16 -11.20 3.94
N PHE A 938 -27.28 -10.21 3.78
CA PHE A 938 -25.84 -10.40 3.88
C PHE A 938 -25.44 -10.72 5.34
N PRO A 939 -24.77 -11.86 5.61
CA PRO A 939 -24.50 -12.29 6.98
C PRO A 939 -23.54 -11.37 7.76
N ASP A 940 -23.86 -11.05 9.01
CA ASP A 940 -23.00 -10.18 9.85
C ASP A 940 -21.59 -10.74 10.05
N TRP A 941 -21.44 -12.07 10.13
CA TRP A 941 -20.13 -12.69 10.29
C TRP A 941 -19.23 -12.55 9.04
N GLN A 942 -19.78 -12.12 7.89
CA GLN A 942 -19.05 -11.77 6.68
C GLN A 942 -18.75 -10.27 6.58
N ARG A 943 -19.22 -9.45 7.54
CA ARG A 943 -18.93 -8.01 7.66
C ARG A 943 -17.74 -7.82 8.60
N ILE A 944 -16.62 -7.36 8.06
CA ILE A 944 -15.34 -7.20 8.75
C ILE A 944 -15.09 -5.72 9.05
N TYR A 945 -15.55 -5.26 10.22
CA TYR A 945 -15.44 -3.87 10.68
C TYR A 945 -14.93 -3.80 12.13
N GLY A 946 -14.80 -2.58 12.66
CA GLY A 946 -14.24 -2.31 14.00
C GLY A 946 -12.76 -1.89 13.97
N ASP A 947 -12.12 -1.93 15.13
CA ASP A 947 -10.68 -1.68 15.26
C ASP A 947 -9.83 -2.81 14.64
N THR A 948 -8.51 -2.60 14.57
CA THR A 948 -7.56 -3.54 13.98
C THR A 948 -7.70 -4.96 14.53
N THR A 949 -7.77 -5.12 15.86
CA THR A 949 -7.87 -6.43 16.52
C THR A 949 -9.20 -7.12 16.22
N THR A 950 -10.30 -6.36 16.23
CA THR A 950 -11.64 -6.86 15.93
C THR A 950 -11.74 -7.33 14.49
N ARG A 951 -11.21 -6.55 13.54
CA ARG A 951 -11.16 -6.93 12.11
C ARG A 951 -10.36 -8.21 11.89
N GLN A 952 -9.20 -8.37 12.55
CA GLN A 952 -8.39 -9.59 12.47
C GLN A 952 -9.16 -10.82 12.96
N ASN A 953 -9.83 -10.72 14.11
CA ASN A 953 -10.62 -11.82 14.66
C ASN A 953 -11.81 -12.18 13.78
N ARG A 954 -12.58 -11.18 13.33
CA ARG A 954 -13.72 -11.39 12.41
C ARG A 954 -13.27 -12.04 11.11
N MET A 955 -12.14 -11.59 10.54
CA MET A 955 -11.60 -12.16 9.30
C MET A 955 -11.24 -13.63 9.48
N ARG A 956 -10.50 -13.98 10.54
CA ARG A 956 -10.14 -15.36 10.85
C ARG A 956 -11.39 -16.22 11.01
N ASP A 957 -12.36 -15.77 11.81
CA ASP A 957 -13.58 -16.52 12.09
C ASP A 957 -14.43 -16.73 10.82
N ALA A 958 -14.47 -15.73 9.91
CA ALA A 958 -15.16 -15.84 8.64
C ALA A 958 -14.51 -16.90 7.73
N PHE A 959 -13.18 -16.87 7.59
CA PHE A 959 -12.45 -17.89 6.84
C PHE A 959 -12.65 -19.28 7.42
N THR A 960 -12.54 -19.45 8.74
CA THR A 960 -12.77 -20.74 9.39
C THR A 960 -14.19 -21.26 9.12
N LYS A 961 -15.23 -20.42 9.22
CA LYS A 961 -16.61 -20.81 8.89
C LYS A 961 -16.78 -21.22 7.43
N ILE A 962 -16.19 -20.47 6.50
CA ILE A 962 -16.23 -20.80 5.06
C ILE A 962 -15.54 -22.13 4.81
N MET A 963 -14.35 -22.33 5.38
CA MET A 963 -13.56 -23.53 5.17
C MET A 963 -14.19 -24.76 5.85
N GLN A 964 -14.97 -24.59 6.91
CA GLN A 964 -15.74 -25.67 7.55
C GLN A 964 -17.08 -25.96 6.85
N ALA A 965 -17.57 -25.07 5.98
CA ALA A 965 -18.83 -25.27 5.28
C ALA A 965 -18.78 -26.46 4.32
N GLY A 966 -19.86 -27.26 4.31
CA GLY A 966 -20.00 -28.42 3.44
C GLY A 966 -19.36 -29.70 3.99
N VAL A 967 -19.14 -30.69 3.10
CA VAL A 967 -18.69 -32.03 3.48
C VAL A 967 -17.17 -32.12 3.36
N GLN A 968 -16.47 -32.25 4.49
CA GLN A 968 -14.99 -32.27 4.54
C GLN A 968 -14.38 -33.64 4.18
N VAL A 969 -15.10 -34.73 4.44
CA VAL A 969 -14.63 -36.11 4.26
C VAL A 969 -15.68 -36.91 3.50
N SER A 970 -15.26 -37.75 2.56
CA SER A 970 -16.16 -38.61 1.78
C SER A 970 -15.69 -40.05 1.80
N LEU A 971 -16.66 -40.96 1.74
CA LEU A 971 -16.40 -42.33 1.34
C LEU A 971 -16.06 -42.37 -0.15
N LEU A 972 -15.05 -43.17 -0.49
CA LEU A 972 -14.66 -43.54 -1.84
C LEU A 972 -15.16 -44.99 -2.03
N GLU A 973 -16.21 -45.14 -2.82
CA GLU A 973 -16.77 -46.45 -3.20
C GLU A 973 -15.99 -47.05 -4.37
#